data_AF-A0A1H9WV64-F1
#
_entry.id   AF-A0A1H9WV64-F1
#
_cell.length_a   1.000
_cell.length_b   1.000
_cell.length_c   1.000
_cell.angle_alpha   90.00
_cell.angle_beta   90.00
_cell.angle_gamma   90.00
#
_symmetry.space_group_name_H-M   'P 1'
#
loop_
_entity.id
_entity.type
_entity.pdbx_description
1 polymer ?
#
loop_
_entity_poly.entity_id
_entity_poly.type
_entity_poly.pdbx_seq_one_letter_code
_entity_poly.pdbx_strand_id
1 'polypeptide(L)'
;MSSRKFDLFVPGRLCIIGEHSDWAGIHRMTNADIVPGQAIVTGIEQGIYATVEKADNFIVESPLAMYHGEALNCEMDTDKLLDVAYKGGFFSYVAGVASYVSENYHVEGLKITITKMDLPIKSGLSSSAAICVLVARAFNRMYNLHLNTMGEMRIAYSGEQRTPSRCGRLDQACAYGVNPVRMYFDGTEISVKTLTVKIPLYFVVANLNAGKDTVKILADLNKCFPFAQNDTEKSVQEALGRDNVVFIDKACDAIERGDVKALGQIMNEFQGNFDKKVAPACPDQLTAPVLHEVLEDEMIKSLSYGAKGVGSQGDGTVQFLAKDEESQKKIIEYLKDVKNMEGFPLTLKPKKAVRKAIIPVAGFGTRLFPATKAIKKDFFPILDTDGILKPVLLILLEQLVEADIEDICLVIGEEERPLYDMFFARLSSENYDKLSDEKKQYQNLLMSLANRITYVYQKERKGFGHAVYQCRDFTNDEPVLLLLGDMIYRSNTSQNCMQQMIDAYENCGLPMISMHTVDPEEVVHYGIMHGQWENNDQRLLKLDQISEKPTVDYAREYLNVPSKDSDENYYAVFGQYILTSEVFDHLEKNIKNNLLENNEIQLTTALDQTRADIGMVGFVIDGKSYDVGLPEEYVKTVSSYNKD
;
A
#
# COMPACT_ATOMS: atom_id res chain seq x y z
N MET A 1 7.78 3.01 33.55
CA MET A 1 7.04 3.08 32.27
C MET A 1 8.10 3.23 31.19
N SER A 2 8.23 2.24 30.30
CA SER A 2 9.22 2.26 29.21
C SER A 2 8.95 3.48 28.32
N SER A 3 9.98 4.30 28.07
CA SER A 3 9.87 5.44 27.16
C SER A 3 9.54 4.92 25.77
N ARG A 4 8.37 5.31 25.23
CA ARG A 4 7.94 4.92 23.89
C ARG A 4 8.94 5.50 22.88
N LYS A 5 9.65 4.61 22.18
CA LYS A 5 10.68 4.93 21.17
C LYS A 5 10.42 4.11 19.92
N PHE A 6 10.46 4.74 18.75
CA PHE A 6 10.27 4.06 17.47
C PHE A 6 11.01 4.75 16.33
N ASP A 7 11.28 4.00 15.26
CA ASP A 7 11.90 4.53 14.05
C ASP A 7 10.86 4.93 13.01
N LEU A 8 11.20 5.94 12.22
CA LEU A 8 10.42 6.46 11.10
C LEU A 8 11.29 6.60 9.86
N PHE A 9 10.64 6.37 8.72
CA PHE A 9 11.14 6.74 7.41
C PHE A 9 10.07 7.54 6.69
N VAL A 10 10.48 8.63 6.04
CA VAL A 10 9.64 9.39 5.10
C VAL A 10 10.42 9.57 3.81
N PRO A 11 9.87 9.14 2.66
CA PRO A 11 10.57 9.27 1.39
C PRO A 11 10.60 10.73 0.90
N GLY A 12 11.48 11.03 -0.05
CA GLY A 12 11.29 12.17 -0.94
C GLY A 12 10.15 11.89 -1.94
N ARG A 13 9.98 12.76 -2.94
CA ARG A 13 8.95 12.57 -3.97
C ARG A 13 9.43 12.84 -5.38
N LEU A 14 8.89 12.09 -6.33
CA LEU A 14 9.00 12.35 -7.76
C LEU A 14 7.62 12.61 -8.34
N CYS A 15 7.46 13.73 -9.04
CA CYS A 15 6.31 13.94 -9.90
C CYS A 15 6.56 13.19 -11.21
N ILE A 16 5.76 12.16 -11.48
CA ILE A 16 5.84 11.42 -12.74
C ILE A 16 5.33 12.35 -13.86
N ILE A 17 4.11 12.89 -13.72
CA ILE A 17 3.48 13.83 -14.66
C ILE A 17 2.60 14.83 -13.89
N GLY A 18 2.52 16.07 -14.38
CA GLY A 18 1.53 17.05 -13.91
C GLY A 18 2.08 18.10 -12.95
N GLU A 19 3.37 18.46 -13.06
CA GLU A 19 3.93 19.58 -12.31
C GLU A 19 3.13 20.88 -12.53
N HIS A 20 3.17 21.75 -11.52
CA HIS A 20 2.51 23.07 -11.49
C HIS A 20 0.98 23.06 -11.42
N SER A 21 0.33 21.92 -11.68
CA SER A 21 -1.13 21.81 -11.62
C SER A 21 -1.70 22.07 -10.22
N ASP A 22 -0.90 21.88 -9.18
CA ASP A 22 -1.27 22.00 -7.78
C ASP A 22 -1.57 23.44 -7.35
N TRP A 23 -0.75 24.40 -7.78
CA TRP A 23 -1.03 25.82 -7.57
C TRP A 23 -1.92 26.39 -8.67
N ALA A 24 -1.82 25.91 -9.91
CA ALA A 24 -2.72 26.34 -11.00
C ALA A 24 -4.20 26.09 -10.64
N GLY A 25 -4.49 24.93 -10.05
CA GLY A 25 -5.83 24.56 -9.58
C GLY A 25 -6.41 25.46 -8.47
N ILE A 26 -5.57 26.18 -7.71
CA ILE A 26 -6.03 27.14 -6.67
C ILE A 26 -6.85 28.26 -7.30
N HIS A 27 -6.44 28.72 -8.48
CA HIS A 27 -7.06 29.86 -9.16
C HIS A 27 -8.51 29.62 -9.59
N ARG A 28 -8.98 28.37 -9.54
CA ARG A 28 -10.39 28.01 -9.73
C ARG A 28 -11.34 28.69 -8.75
N MET A 29 -10.85 29.02 -7.55
CA MET A 29 -11.60 29.84 -6.57
C MET A 29 -11.97 31.22 -7.11
N THR A 30 -11.20 31.74 -8.06
CA THR A 30 -11.38 33.06 -8.67
C THR A 30 -11.93 32.98 -10.10
N ASN A 31 -11.62 31.91 -10.83
CA ASN A 31 -12.07 31.69 -12.21
C ASN A 31 -12.54 30.24 -12.41
N ALA A 32 -13.85 30.04 -12.52
CA ALA A 32 -14.47 28.73 -12.67
C ALA A 32 -14.14 28.00 -13.98
N ASP A 33 -13.62 28.71 -15.00
CA ASP A 33 -13.18 28.11 -16.27
C ASP A 33 -11.86 27.35 -16.14
N ILE A 34 -11.09 27.61 -15.08
CA ILE A 34 -9.89 26.84 -14.74
C ILE A 34 -10.34 25.47 -14.23
N VAL A 35 -9.88 24.42 -14.89
CA VAL A 35 -10.17 23.04 -14.51
C VAL A 35 -9.37 22.63 -13.26
N PRO A 36 -9.85 21.65 -12.47
CA PRO A 36 -9.07 21.10 -11.36
C PRO A 36 -7.68 20.62 -11.80
N GLY A 37 -6.67 20.96 -11.02
CA GLY A 37 -5.30 20.50 -11.24
C GLY A 37 -5.15 19.02 -10.93
N GLN A 38 -4.25 18.32 -11.62
CA GLN A 38 -3.99 16.91 -11.38
C GLN A 38 -2.53 16.54 -11.59
N ALA A 39 -2.01 15.64 -10.76
CA ALA A 39 -0.64 15.15 -10.87
C ALA A 39 -0.55 13.67 -10.49
N ILE A 40 0.39 12.95 -11.10
CA ILE A 40 0.80 11.61 -10.66
C ILE A 40 2.13 11.77 -9.92
N VAL A 41 2.13 11.42 -8.65
CA VAL A 41 3.28 11.61 -7.75
C VAL A 41 3.56 10.31 -7.02
N THR A 42 4.82 10.00 -6.80
CA THR A 42 5.23 8.85 -6.00
C THR A 42 6.26 9.28 -4.98
N GLY A 43 6.29 8.64 -3.81
CA GLY A 43 7.49 8.66 -2.99
C GLY A 43 8.64 7.91 -3.67
N ILE A 44 9.87 8.19 -3.23
CA ILE A 44 11.09 7.54 -3.72
C ILE A 44 11.78 6.72 -2.63
N GLU A 45 12.66 5.78 -3.00
CA GLU A 45 13.32 4.91 -2.01
C GLU A 45 14.28 5.68 -1.08
N GLN A 46 14.73 6.87 -1.49
CA GLN A 46 15.53 7.78 -0.69
C GLN A 46 14.64 8.70 0.15
N GLY A 47 15.11 9.07 1.34
CA GLY A 47 14.29 9.83 2.28
C GLY A 47 15.03 10.28 3.53
N ILE A 48 14.25 10.51 4.57
CA ILE A 48 14.70 10.91 5.90
C ILE A 48 14.35 9.80 6.87
N TYR A 49 15.36 9.33 7.59
CA TYR A 49 15.25 8.35 8.64
C TYR A 49 15.40 9.06 9.98
N ALA A 50 14.52 8.76 10.92
CA ALA A 50 14.58 9.35 12.25
C ALA A 50 14.14 8.36 13.32
N THR A 51 14.65 8.57 14.51
CA THR A 51 14.16 7.91 15.72
C THR A 51 13.39 8.92 16.54
N VAL A 52 12.21 8.53 17.03
CA VAL A 52 11.29 9.38 17.78
C VAL A 52 11.13 8.86 19.19
N GLU A 53 11.24 9.75 20.17
CA GLU A 53 11.12 9.48 21.60
C GLU A 53 10.22 10.52 22.27
N LYS A 54 9.51 10.13 23.33
CA LYS A 54 8.71 11.10 24.10
C LYS A 54 9.64 12.06 24.87
N ALA A 55 9.29 13.35 24.91
CA ALA A 55 10.03 14.38 25.64
C ALA A 55 9.09 15.48 26.13
N ASP A 56 9.51 16.29 27.10
CA ASP A 56 8.69 17.42 27.57
C ASP A 56 8.68 18.57 26.55
N ASN A 57 9.83 18.83 25.93
CA ASN A 57 10.01 19.83 24.88
C ASN A 57 9.98 19.21 23.47
N PHE A 58 9.71 20.02 22.46
CA PHE A 58 9.91 19.64 21.06
C PHE A 58 11.39 19.81 20.69
N ILE A 59 12.06 18.68 20.46
CA ILE A 59 13.49 18.61 20.20
C ILE A 59 13.71 17.98 18.83
N VAL A 60 14.52 18.63 17.98
CA VAL A 60 14.97 18.06 16.71
C VAL A 60 16.48 18.19 16.64
N GLU A 61 17.17 17.05 16.51
CA GLU A 61 18.64 16.99 16.45
C GLU A 61 19.09 15.99 15.37
N SER A 62 20.36 16.08 14.98
CA SER A 62 20.97 15.10 14.09
C SER A 62 22.47 15.02 14.31
N PRO A 63 23.08 13.82 14.27
CA PRO A 63 24.53 13.67 14.23
C PRO A 63 25.12 13.94 12.83
N LEU A 64 24.30 14.16 11.80
CA LEU A 64 24.78 14.36 10.43
C LEU A 64 25.51 15.71 10.30
N ALA A 65 26.68 15.70 9.67
CA ALA A 65 27.56 16.88 9.55
C ALA A 65 26.89 18.10 8.91
N MET A 66 25.88 17.90 8.05
CA MET A 66 25.11 18.95 7.41
C MET A 66 24.30 19.83 8.37
N TYR A 67 24.08 19.38 9.61
CA TYR A 67 23.40 20.16 10.65
C TYR A 67 24.38 20.96 11.53
N HIS A 68 25.69 20.86 11.28
CA HIS A 68 26.73 21.61 11.99
C HIS A 68 26.66 21.52 13.54
N GLY A 69 26.07 20.45 14.08
CA GLY A 69 25.85 20.26 15.52
C GLY A 69 24.73 21.12 16.11
N GLU A 70 23.95 21.81 15.26
CA GLU A 70 22.78 22.56 15.69
C GLU A 70 21.62 21.60 16.04
N ALA A 71 20.85 21.97 17.05
CA ALA A 71 19.64 21.28 17.45
C ALA A 71 18.56 22.30 17.83
N LEU A 72 17.32 22.00 17.49
CA LEU A 72 16.16 22.71 18.01
C LEU A 72 15.79 22.10 19.35
N ASN A 73 15.61 22.95 20.36
CA ASN A 73 14.94 22.59 21.60
C ASN A 73 13.99 23.75 21.93
N CYS A 74 12.70 23.51 21.76
CA CYS A 74 11.64 24.50 21.96
C CYS A 74 10.58 23.90 22.88
N GLU A 75 10.04 24.69 23.80
CA GLU A 75 8.86 24.29 24.55
C GLU A 75 7.71 24.01 23.58
N MET A 76 6.83 23.06 23.91
CA MET A 76 5.65 22.73 23.10
C MET A 76 4.55 23.79 23.27
N ASP A 77 4.88 25.02 22.88
CA ASP A 77 4.07 26.23 22.97
C ASP A 77 3.91 26.86 21.58
N THR A 78 2.69 27.20 21.21
CA THR A 78 2.35 27.61 19.84
C THR A 78 3.09 28.89 19.43
N ASP A 79 3.13 29.91 20.29
CA ASP A 79 3.75 31.20 19.96
C ASP A 79 5.29 31.06 19.83
N LYS A 80 5.91 30.32 20.75
CA LYS A 80 7.37 30.04 20.68
C LYS A 80 7.75 29.26 19.43
N LEU A 81 6.93 28.29 19.02
CA LEU A 81 7.16 27.50 17.81
C LEU A 81 6.96 28.34 16.54
N LEU A 82 5.98 29.24 16.51
CA LEU A 82 5.77 30.17 15.41
C LEU A 82 6.96 31.13 15.23
N ASP A 83 7.53 31.65 16.34
CA ASP A 83 8.73 32.49 16.29
C ASP A 83 9.94 31.78 15.65
N VAL A 84 10.05 30.46 15.85
CA VAL A 84 11.07 29.65 15.18
C VAL A 84 10.70 29.43 13.70
N ALA A 85 9.43 29.14 13.41
CA ALA A 85 8.94 28.95 12.05
C ALA A 85 9.20 30.19 11.16
N TYR A 86 9.02 31.41 11.68
CA TYR A 86 9.20 32.63 10.90
C TYR A 86 10.65 33.00 10.58
N LYS A 87 11.64 32.48 11.32
CA LYS A 87 13.07 32.78 11.10
C LYS A 87 13.64 32.19 9.81
N GLY A 88 12.97 31.20 9.23
CA GLY A 88 13.49 30.45 8.08
C GLY A 88 14.61 29.46 8.45
N GLY A 89 15.20 28.82 7.44
CA GLY A 89 16.21 27.77 7.63
C GLY A 89 15.60 26.38 7.83
N PHE A 90 16.42 25.39 8.20
CA PHE A 90 15.96 24.00 8.30
C PHE A 90 14.93 23.80 9.43
N PHE A 91 15.19 24.34 10.62
CA PHE A 91 14.31 24.14 11.78
C PHE A 91 12.96 24.86 11.67
N SER A 92 12.82 25.79 10.72
CA SER A 92 11.58 26.49 10.44
C SER A 92 10.46 25.52 10.02
N TYR A 93 10.77 24.53 9.17
CA TYR A 93 9.80 23.53 8.72
C TYR A 93 9.24 22.68 9.86
N VAL A 94 10.13 22.14 10.69
CA VAL A 94 9.73 21.27 11.81
C VAL A 94 8.97 22.06 12.89
N ALA A 95 9.37 23.30 13.15
CA ALA A 95 8.68 24.19 14.08
C ALA A 95 7.30 24.62 13.55
N GLY A 96 7.18 24.87 12.24
CA GLY A 96 5.89 25.17 11.60
C GLY A 96 4.88 24.06 11.82
N VAL A 97 5.27 22.81 11.56
CA VAL A 97 4.40 21.63 11.80
C VAL A 97 4.10 21.45 13.29
N ALA A 98 5.10 21.54 14.16
CA ALA A 98 4.89 21.41 15.60
C ALA A 98 3.97 22.51 16.15
N SER A 99 4.06 23.75 15.64
CA SER A 99 3.15 24.83 16.04
C SER A 99 1.70 24.53 15.67
N TYR A 100 1.46 23.95 14.49
CA TYR A 100 0.12 23.53 14.08
C TYR A 100 -0.41 22.44 15.01
N VAL A 101 0.44 21.47 15.35
CA VAL A 101 0.07 20.38 16.25
C VAL A 101 -0.24 20.92 17.65
N SER A 102 0.61 21.80 18.20
CA SER A 102 0.42 22.44 19.51
C SER A 102 -0.91 23.20 19.60
N GLU A 103 -1.28 23.92 18.54
CA GLU A 103 -2.50 24.71 18.49
C GLU A 103 -3.78 23.86 18.41
N ASN A 104 -3.72 22.74 17.69
CA ASN A 104 -4.91 21.94 17.35
C ASN A 104 -5.04 20.66 18.21
N TYR A 105 -3.96 20.21 18.85
CA TYR A 105 -3.92 18.98 19.63
C TYR A 105 -3.27 19.21 20.99
N HIS A 106 -3.89 18.64 22.04
CA HIS A 106 -3.38 18.73 23.41
C HIS A 106 -2.30 17.67 23.62
N VAL A 107 -1.07 17.95 23.17
CA VAL A 107 0.07 17.03 23.24
C VAL A 107 1.28 17.65 23.92
N GLU A 108 2.15 16.82 24.48
CA GLU A 108 3.46 17.22 25.00
C GLU A 108 4.50 17.21 23.85
N GLY A 109 5.74 17.60 24.17
CA GLY A 109 6.85 17.55 23.23
C GLY A 109 7.22 16.15 22.75
N LEU A 110 8.16 16.08 21.82
CA LEU A 110 8.82 14.84 21.44
C LEU A 110 10.22 15.16 20.93
N LYS A 111 11.11 14.18 21.01
CA LYS A 111 12.45 14.24 20.49
C LYS A 111 12.53 13.47 19.18
N ILE A 112 12.95 14.14 18.11
CA ILE A 112 13.25 13.55 16.80
C ILE A 112 14.76 13.62 16.60
N THR A 113 15.41 12.47 16.51
CA THR A 113 16.80 12.37 16.09
C THR A 113 16.83 11.91 14.64
N ILE A 114 17.21 12.78 13.70
CA ILE A 114 17.38 12.43 12.29
C ILE A 114 18.66 11.61 12.17
N THR A 115 18.54 10.31 11.94
CA THR A 115 19.66 9.35 11.96
C THR A 115 20.35 9.22 10.61
N LYS A 116 19.61 9.39 9.51
CA LYS A 116 20.13 9.31 8.13
C LYS A 116 19.28 10.17 7.19
N MET A 117 19.91 10.78 6.19
CA MET A 117 19.25 11.42 5.06
C MET A 117 20.02 11.05 3.79
N ASP A 118 19.40 10.29 2.90
CA ASP A 118 19.96 9.89 1.60
C ASP A 118 19.28 10.59 0.41
N LEU A 119 18.46 11.62 0.68
CA LEU A 119 17.93 12.52 -0.34
C LEU A 119 19.04 13.35 -0.99
N PRO A 120 19.17 13.34 -2.33
CA PRO A 120 20.10 14.22 -3.02
C PRO A 120 19.71 15.69 -2.79
N ILE A 121 20.63 16.51 -2.28
CA ILE A 121 20.36 17.92 -1.97
C ILE A 121 20.19 18.71 -3.28
N LYS A 122 19.21 19.64 -3.33
CA LYS A 122 18.88 20.49 -4.50
C LYS A 122 18.42 19.76 -5.77
N SER A 123 17.94 18.52 -5.66
CA SER A 123 17.47 17.69 -6.78
C SER A 123 15.99 17.87 -7.16
N GLY A 124 15.28 18.78 -6.49
CA GLY A 124 13.84 18.92 -6.68
C GLY A 124 13.02 17.74 -6.16
N LEU A 125 13.57 16.88 -5.28
CA LEU A 125 12.90 15.70 -4.69
C LEU A 125 12.21 15.97 -3.33
N SER A 126 11.94 17.25 -3.01
CA SER A 126 11.16 17.75 -1.87
C SER A 126 11.57 17.30 -0.46
N SER A 127 12.82 17.57 -0.10
CA SER A 127 13.31 17.34 1.27
C SER A 127 12.56 18.14 2.35
N SER A 128 12.04 19.35 2.04
CA SER A 128 11.24 20.14 2.99
C SER A 128 9.91 19.47 3.32
N ALA A 129 9.18 19.01 2.31
CA ALA A 129 7.91 18.32 2.52
C ALA A 129 8.11 16.99 3.26
N ALA A 130 9.16 16.24 2.93
CA ALA A 130 9.50 14.99 3.64
C ALA A 130 9.73 15.23 5.14
N ILE A 131 10.44 16.31 5.52
CA ILE A 131 10.65 16.61 6.94
C ILE A 131 9.36 17.08 7.63
N CYS A 132 8.51 17.86 6.95
CA CYS A 132 7.20 18.26 7.48
C CYS A 132 6.31 17.04 7.76
N VAL A 133 6.23 16.11 6.80
CA VAL A 133 5.47 14.85 6.93
C VAL A 133 6.05 13.98 8.06
N LEU A 134 7.38 13.93 8.21
CA LEU A 134 8.04 13.19 9.29
C LEU A 134 7.61 13.69 10.66
N VAL A 135 7.55 15.00 10.87
CA VAL A 135 7.09 15.59 12.14
C VAL A 135 5.61 15.30 12.38
N ALA A 136 4.75 15.49 11.38
CA ALA A 136 3.32 15.19 11.50
C ALA A 136 3.07 13.71 11.87
N ARG A 137 3.78 12.79 11.20
CA ARG A 137 3.73 11.35 11.47
C ARG A 137 4.29 10.98 12.84
N ALA A 138 5.35 11.64 13.29
CA ALA A 138 5.92 11.45 14.62
C ALA A 138 4.90 11.78 15.71
N PHE A 139 4.23 12.93 15.62
CA PHE A 139 3.15 13.29 16.55
C PHE A 139 1.97 12.32 16.46
N ASN A 140 1.53 11.99 15.24
CA ASN A 140 0.42 11.07 15.01
C ASN A 140 0.64 9.72 15.73
N ARG A 141 1.81 9.10 15.54
CA ARG A 141 2.15 7.81 16.17
C ARG A 141 2.43 7.92 17.66
N MET A 142 3.14 8.96 18.11
CA MET A 142 3.51 9.12 19.52
C MET A 142 2.27 9.30 20.40
N TYR A 143 1.35 10.15 19.95
CA TYR A 143 0.16 10.58 20.71
C TYR A 143 -1.13 9.90 20.26
N ASN A 144 -1.06 9.00 19.29
CA ASN A 144 -2.22 8.27 18.76
C ASN A 144 -3.34 9.22 18.30
N LEU A 145 -2.99 10.19 17.45
CA LEU A 145 -3.93 11.23 17.00
C LEU A 145 -5.01 10.70 16.04
N HIS A 146 -4.94 9.42 15.66
CA HIS A 146 -5.87 8.76 14.75
C HIS A 146 -5.98 9.44 13.38
N LEU A 147 -4.89 10.07 12.91
CA LEU A 147 -4.85 10.69 11.59
C LEU A 147 -4.54 9.64 10.54
N ASN A 148 -5.33 9.64 9.46
CA ASN A 148 -4.97 8.94 8.23
C ASN A 148 -3.86 9.69 7.46
N THR A 149 -3.32 9.09 6.40
CA THR A 149 -2.22 9.68 5.61
C THR A 149 -2.55 11.06 5.05
N MET A 150 -3.81 11.28 4.63
CA MET A 150 -4.27 12.59 4.17
C MET A 150 -4.24 13.62 5.32
N GLY A 151 -4.59 13.22 6.54
CA GLY A 151 -4.45 14.05 7.74
C GLY A 151 -3.01 14.46 8.01
N GLU A 152 -2.06 13.51 7.94
CA GLU A 152 -0.62 13.80 8.07
C GLU A 152 -0.14 14.80 7.00
N MET A 153 -0.53 14.57 5.75
CA MET A 153 -0.22 15.43 4.60
C MET A 153 -0.75 16.86 4.80
N ARG A 154 -2.00 17.00 5.25
CA ARG A 154 -2.64 18.30 5.50
C ARG A 154 -1.94 19.06 6.63
N ILE A 155 -1.59 18.38 7.73
CA ILE A 155 -0.83 19.00 8.82
C ILE A 155 0.56 19.44 8.35
N ALA A 156 1.25 18.58 7.60
CA ALA A 156 2.56 18.90 7.03
C ALA A 156 2.49 20.14 6.14
N TYR A 157 1.49 20.21 5.24
CA TYR A 157 1.27 21.37 4.37
C TYR A 157 0.95 22.63 5.18
N SER A 158 0.01 22.56 6.12
CA SER A 158 -0.35 23.71 6.96
C SER A 158 0.82 24.22 7.80
N GLY A 159 1.68 23.31 8.29
CA GLY A 159 2.90 23.68 8.99
C GLY A 159 3.92 24.35 8.08
N GLU A 160 4.09 23.86 6.84
CA GLU A 160 4.99 24.47 5.85
C GLU A 160 4.52 25.88 5.44
N GLN A 161 3.20 26.12 5.35
CA GLN A 161 2.63 27.44 5.08
C GLN A 161 2.89 28.48 6.20
N ARG A 162 3.30 28.03 7.41
CA ARG A 162 3.72 28.93 8.50
C ARG A 162 5.18 29.38 8.37
N THR A 163 5.90 28.87 7.38
CA THR A 163 7.30 29.22 7.12
C THR A 163 7.40 30.28 6.01
N PRO A 164 8.56 30.94 5.84
CA PRO A 164 8.81 31.79 4.67
C PRO A 164 8.78 31.03 3.34
N SER A 165 8.89 29.69 3.35
CA SER A 165 8.86 28.86 2.15
C SER A 165 7.42 28.66 1.68
N ARG A 166 7.13 28.98 0.42
CA ARG A 166 5.81 28.79 -0.21
C ARG A 166 5.87 27.68 -1.25
N CYS A 167 6.16 26.46 -0.79
CA CYS A 167 6.12 25.28 -1.66
C CYS A 167 4.68 24.93 -2.06
N GLY A 168 4.57 24.19 -3.16
CA GLY A 168 3.31 23.67 -3.67
C GLY A 168 2.67 22.62 -2.74
N ARG A 169 1.44 22.24 -3.07
CA ARG A 169 0.65 21.19 -2.39
C ARG A 169 0.99 19.79 -2.88
N LEU A 170 1.69 19.70 -4.01
CA LEU A 170 2.11 18.46 -4.62
C LEU A 170 3.17 17.73 -3.78
N ASP A 171 4.01 18.47 -3.08
CA ASP A 171 5.23 17.93 -2.48
C ASP A 171 4.97 17.03 -1.27
N GLN A 172 3.87 17.25 -0.53
CA GLN A 172 3.52 16.45 0.63
C GLN A 172 2.97 15.06 0.26
N ALA A 173 2.83 14.75 -1.04
CA ALA A 173 2.48 13.41 -1.53
C ALA A 173 3.45 12.31 -1.05
N CYS A 174 4.67 12.67 -0.64
CA CYS A 174 5.61 11.73 -0.01
C CYS A 174 5.02 11.02 1.23
N ALA A 175 3.96 11.57 1.84
CA ALA A 175 3.20 10.91 2.90
C ALA A 175 2.68 9.52 2.49
N TYR A 176 2.38 9.29 1.21
CA TYR A 176 1.84 8.02 0.69
C TYR A 176 2.90 6.93 0.48
N GLY A 177 4.17 7.20 0.81
CA GLY A 177 5.25 6.24 0.65
C GLY A 177 5.69 6.10 -0.80
N VAL A 178 6.48 5.05 -1.09
CA VAL A 178 6.93 4.68 -2.45
C VAL A 178 5.79 3.99 -3.22
N ASN A 179 4.67 4.70 -3.35
CA ASN A 179 3.48 4.28 -4.07
C ASN A 179 3.03 5.44 -4.96
N PRO A 180 2.82 5.24 -6.26
CA PRO A 180 2.27 6.29 -7.11
C PRO A 180 0.81 6.56 -6.74
N VAL A 181 0.49 7.84 -6.69
CA VAL A 181 -0.85 8.34 -6.43
C VAL A 181 -1.22 9.40 -7.45
N ARG A 182 -2.49 9.41 -7.86
CA ARG A 182 -3.11 10.52 -8.58
C ARG A 182 -3.66 11.51 -7.57
N MET A 183 -3.18 12.73 -7.62
CA MET A 183 -3.66 13.84 -6.81
C MET A 183 -4.59 14.73 -7.62
N TYR A 184 -5.63 15.23 -6.97
CA TYR A 184 -6.56 16.22 -7.53
C TYR A 184 -6.51 17.49 -6.67
N PHE A 185 -6.50 18.63 -7.34
CA PHE A 185 -6.41 19.96 -6.74
C PHE A 185 -7.57 20.81 -7.24
N ASP A 186 -8.66 20.87 -6.47
CA ASP A 186 -9.86 21.64 -6.80
C ASP A 186 -9.99 22.83 -5.84
N GLY A 187 -9.49 23.99 -6.24
CA GLY A 187 -9.40 25.15 -5.35
C GLY A 187 -8.51 24.82 -4.14
N THR A 188 -9.05 24.92 -2.93
CA THR A 188 -8.34 24.56 -1.68
C THR A 188 -8.38 23.07 -1.36
N GLU A 189 -9.32 22.32 -1.97
CA GLU A 189 -9.50 20.90 -1.69
C GLU A 189 -8.43 20.04 -2.39
N ILE A 190 -8.03 18.98 -1.69
CA ILE A 190 -7.12 17.96 -2.21
C ILE A 190 -7.75 16.60 -1.97
N SER A 191 -7.81 15.78 -3.03
CA SER A 191 -8.09 14.35 -2.93
C SER A 191 -6.98 13.54 -3.59
N VAL A 192 -6.85 12.29 -3.18
CA VAL A 192 -5.80 11.38 -3.64
C VAL A 192 -6.42 10.01 -3.95
N LYS A 193 -6.03 9.44 -5.09
CA LYS A 193 -6.33 8.06 -5.48
C LYS A 193 -5.01 7.31 -5.67
N THR A 194 -4.84 6.18 -5.00
CA THR A 194 -3.68 5.30 -5.19
C THR A 194 -3.72 4.65 -6.58
N LEU A 195 -2.56 4.49 -7.22
CA LEU A 195 -2.41 3.77 -8.48
C LEU A 195 -1.73 2.42 -8.24
N THR A 196 -2.22 1.39 -8.91
CA THR A 196 -1.65 0.04 -8.84
C THR A 196 -0.57 -0.11 -9.90
N VAL A 197 0.67 -0.34 -9.47
CA VAL A 197 1.78 -0.68 -10.38
C VAL A 197 1.71 -2.17 -10.69
N LYS A 198 1.51 -2.55 -11.95
CA LYS A 198 1.45 -3.98 -12.34
C LYS A 198 2.80 -4.58 -12.72
N ILE A 199 3.70 -3.78 -13.30
CA ILE A 199 5.09 -4.20 -13.60
C ILE A 199 6.10 -3.15 -13.10
N PRO A 200 7.34 -3.54 -12.77
CA PRO A 200 8.33 -2.60 -12.28
C PRO A 200 8.57 -1.41 -13.23
N LEU A 201 8.60 -0.19 -12.67
CA LEU A 201 8.96 1.03 -13.38
C LEU A 201 10.35 1.49 -12.94
N TYR A 202 11.31 1.44 -13.86
CA TYR A 202 12.71 1.76 -13.59
C TYR A 202 13.00 3.21 -13.96
N PHE A 203 12.91 4.12 -12.99
CA PHE A 203 13.25 5.52 -13.17
C PHE A 203 14.73 5.78 -12.91
N VAL A 204 15.31 6.72 -13.65
CA VAL A 204 16.59 7.36 -13.32
C VAL A 204 16.32 8.84 -13.15
N VAL A 205 16.81 9.44 -12.07
CA VAL A 205 16.77 10.89 -11.84
C VAL A 205 18.18 11.42 -11.79
N ALA A 206 18.46 12.51 -12.50
CA ALA A 206 19.80 13.09 -12.58
C ALA A 206 19.78 14.62 -12.46
N ASN A 207 20.77 15.16 -11.76
CA ASN A 207 21.03 16.59 -11.74
C ASN A 207 21.80 16.98 -13.01
N LEU A 208 21.27 17.95 -13.75
CA LEU A 208 21.89 18.44 -14.99
C LEU A 208 23.16 19.27 -14.74
N ASN A 209 23.51 19.55 -13.48
CA ASN A 209 24.66 20.36 -13.07
C ASN A 209 24.67 21.76 -13.72
N ALA A 210 23.49 22.26 -14.04
CA ALA A 210 23.23 23.56 -14.62
C ALA A 210 22.29 24.38 -13.71
N GLY A 211 22.06 25.64 -14.07
CA GLY A 211 21.37 26.60 -13.23
C GLY A 211 19.98 26.94 -13.74
N LYS A 212 19.04 27.15 -12.81
CA LYS A 212 17.73 27.77 -13.06
C LYS A 212 17.30 28.65 -11.89
N ASP A 213 16.54 29.69 -12.18
CA ASP A 213 15.85 30.51 -11.19
C ASP A 213 14.40 30.03 -11.02
N THR A 214 14.19 29.14 -10.05
CA THR A 214 12.86 28.60 -9.75
C THR A 214 11.88 29.68 -9.28
N VAL A 215 12.36 30.72 -8.58
CA VAL A 215 11.49 31.80 -8.09
C VAL A 215 10.96 32.60 -9.27
N LYS A 216 11.83 32.92 -10.24
CA LYS A 216 11.43 33.59 -11.48
C LYS A 216 10.46 32.73 -12.31
N ILE A 217 10.76 31.45 -12.51
CA ILE A 217 9.87 30.53 -13.26
C ILE A 217 8.47 30.55 -12.63
N LEU A 218 8.37 30.33 -11.32
CA LEU A 218 7.07 30.31 -10.64
C LEU A 218 6.38 31.67 -10.73
N ALA A 219 7.10 32.79 -10.56
CA ALA A 219 6.52 34.12 -10.67
C ALA A 219 5.96 34.40 -12.07
N ASP A 220 6.65 34.01 -13.13
CA ASP A 220 6.19 34.23 -14.51
C ASP A 220 5.02 33.31 -14.88
N LEU A 221 5.04 32.04 -14.45
CA LEU A 221 3.91 31.13 -14.67
C LEU A 221 2.66 31.54 -13.87
N ASN A 222 2.80 31.99 -12.63
CA ASN A 222 1.67 32.45 -11.81
C ASN A 222 0.97 33.68 -12.42
N LYS A 223 1.70 34.57 -13.11
CA LYS A 223 1.10 35.73 -13.82
C LYS A 223 0.13 35.31 -14.93
N CYS A 224 0.25 34.09 -15.45
CA CYS A 224 -0.67 33.58 -16.46
C CYS A 224 -2.07 33.28 -15.90
N PHE A 225 -2.25 33.35 -14.57
CA PHE A 225 -3.50 33.07 -13.87
C PHE A 225 -3.96 34.27 -13.03
N PRO A 226 -5.25 34.39 -12.68
CA PRO A 226 -6.36 33.51 -13.07
C PRO A 226 -6.95 33.81 -14.46
N PHE A 227 -6.71 34.98 -15.03
CA PHE A 227 -7.29 35.41 -16.32
C PHE A 227 -6.20 35.75 -17.32
N ALA A 228 -6.04 34.91 -18.35
CA ALA A 228 -5.07 35.14 -19.41
C ALA A 228 -5.37 36.41 -20.21
N GLN A 229 -4.35 37.23 -20.43
CA GLN A 229 -4.41 38.49 -21.19
C GLN A 229 -3.85 38.38 -22.61
N ASN A 230 -3.17 37.28 -22.93
CA ASN A 230 -2.55 37.03 -24.24
C ASN A 230 -2.50 35.53 -24.57
N ASP A 231 -2.10 35.21 -25.80
CA ASP A 231 -2.06 33.84 -26.30
C ASP A 231 -1.05 32.96 -25.55
N THR A 232 0.06 33.53 -25.05
CA THR A 232 1.04 32.80 -24.25
C THR A 232 0.44 32.36 -22.92
N GLU A 233 -0.19 33.28 -22.19
CA GLU A 233 -0.86 32.97 -20.92
C GLU A 233 -2.00 31.96 -21.11
N LYS A 234 -2.78 32.11 -22.20
CA LYS A 234 -3.84 31.14 -22.54
C LYS A 234 -3.26 29.75 -22.83
N SER A 235 -2.13 29.69 -23.52
CA SER A 235 -1.43 28.43 -23.81
C SER A 235 -0.92 27.76 -22.53
N VAL A 236 -0.41 28.54 -21.57
CA VAL A 236 -0.02 28.03 -20.24
C VAL A 236 -1.23 27.46 -19.49
N GLN A 237 -2.36 28.19 -19.46
CA GLN A 237 -3.58 27.70 -18.81
C GLN A 237 -4.12 26.41 -19.44
N GLU A 238 -4.04 26.30 -20.78
CA GLU A 238 -4.46 25.10 -21.50
C GLU A 238 -3.53 23.91 -21.19
N ALA A 239 -2.22 24.14 -21.21
CA ALA A 239 -1.20 23.12 -20.96
C ALA A 239 -1.24 22.55 -19.54
N LEU A 240 -1.32 23.42 -18.53
CA LEU A 240 -1.38 23.03 -17.11
C LEU A 240 -2.79 22.60 -16.67
N GLY A 241 -3.80 22.88 -17.48
CA GLY A 241 -5.19 22.53 -17.26
C GLY A 241 -5.64 21.35 -18.12
N ARG A 242 -6.35 21.64 -19.21
CA ARG A 242 -7.07 20.63 -20.02
C ARG A 242 -6.15 19.61 -20.66
N ASP A 243 -5.00 20.03 -21.19
CA ASP A 243 -4.03 19.08 -21.77
C ASP A 243 -3.47 18.15 -20.70
N ASN A 244 -3.14 18.71 -19.53
CA ASN A 244 -2.61 17.94 -18.41
C ASN A 244 -3.58 16.84 -17.95
N VAL A 245 -4.89 17.12 -17.88
CA VAL A 245 -5.90 16.09 -17.54
C VAL A 245 -5.82 14.90 -18.51
N VAL A 246 -5.68 15.17 -19.81
CA VAL A 246 -5.55 14.11 -20.83
C VAL A 246 -4.28 13.29 -20.63
N PHE A 247 -3.15 13.93 -20.33
CA PHE A 247 -1.90 13.21 -20.05
C PHE A 247 -1.98 12.36 -18.79
N ILE A 248 -2.60 12.89 -17.73
CA ILE A 248 -2.80 12.17 -16.46
C ILE A 248 -3.67 10.94 -16.66
N ASP A 249 -4.81 11.06 -17.35
CA ASP A 249 -5.70 9.92 -17.60
C ASP A 249 -4.98 8.81 -18.39
N LYS A 250 -4.28 9.17 -19.48
CA LYS A 250 -3.50 8.21 -20.26
C LYS A 250 -2.39 7.55 -19.44
N ALA A 251 -1.70 8.32 -18.59
CA ALA A 251 -0.60 7.81 -17.79
C ALA A 251 -1.07 6.88 -16.66
N CYS A 252 -2.20 7.19 -16.02
CA CYS A 252 -2.85 6.29 -15.07
C CYS A 252 -3.19 4.95 -15.73
N ASP A 253 -3.85 4.99 -16.89
CA ASP A 253 -4.21 3.79 -17.65
C ASP A 253 -2.95 2.97 -18.02
N ALA A 254 -1.87 3.62 -18.44
CA ALA A 254 -0.62 2.95 -18.79
C ALA A 254 0.04 2.28 -17.56
N ILE A 255 0.07 2.95 -16.41
CA ILE A 255 0.62 2.39 -15.16
C ILE A 255 -0.20 1.18 -14.71
N GLU A 256 -1.53 1.31 -14.65
CA GLU A 256 -2.43 0.28 -14.14
C GLU A 256 -2.56 -0.93 -15.06
N ARG A 257 -2.30 -0.77 -16.37
CA ARG A 257 -2.20 -1.89 -17.33
C ARG A 257 -0.79 -2.48 -17.45
N GLY A 258 0.21 -1.86 -16.83
CA GLY A 258 1.60 -2.26 -16.98
C GLY A 258 2.18 -2.01 -18.39
N ASP A 259 1.74 -0.96 -19.09
CA ASP A 259 2.31 -0.55 -20.39
C ASP A 259 3.39 0.53 -20.20
N VAL A 260 4.58 0.10 -19.79
CA VAL A 260 5.73 0.99 -19.54
C VAL A 260 6.12 1.78 -20.80
N LYS A 261 5.98 1.18 -21.97
CA LYS A 261 6.34 1.83 -23.24
C LYS A 261 5.38 2.98 -23.55
N ALA A 262 4.08 2.77 -23.39
CA ALA A 262 3.09 3.85 -23.53
C ALA A 262 3.33 4.95 -22.51
N LEU A 263 3.62 4.61 -21.24
CA LEU A 263 3.96 5.60 -20.21
C LEU A 263 5.16 6.47 -20.63
N GLY A 264 6.24 5.86 -21.14
CA GLY A 264 7.39 6.61 -21.65
C GLY A 264 7.06 7.52 -22.82
N GLN A 265 6.23 7.07 -23.77
CA GLN A 265 5.76 7.92 -24.87
C GLN A 265 4.95 9.12 -24.35
N ILE A 266 4.06 8.90 -23.37
CA ILE A 266 3.27 9.95 -22.74
C ILE A 266 4.17 10.97 -22.02
N MET A 267 5.25 10.52 -21.37
CA MET A 267 6.23 11.43 -20.74
C MET A 267 6.89 12.36 -21.78
N ASN A 268 7.26 11.83 -22.95
CA ASN A 268 7.83 12.64 -24.04
C ASN A 268 6.80 13.62 -24.63
N GLU A 269 5.56 13.17 -24.83
CA GLU A 269 4.47 14.04 -25.31
C GLU A 269 4.16 15.17 -24.31
N PHE A 270 4.17 14.85 -23.01
CA PHE A 270 3.99 15.83 -21.94
C PHE A 270 5.13 16.87 -21.94
N GLN A 271 6.39 16.43 -22.06
CA GLN A 271 7.53 17.34 -22.16
C GLN A 271 7.41 18.24 -23.38
N GLY A 272 7.14 17.68 -24.56
CA GLY A 272 6.96 18.46 -25.78
C GLY A 272 5.79 19.46 -25.70
N ASN A 273 4.70 19.12 -25.00
CA ASN A 273 3.61 20.07 -24.74
C ASN A 273 4.06 21.21 -23.81
N PHE A 274 4.83 20.88 -22.76
CA PHE A 274 5.42 21.87 -21.86
C PHE A 274 6.34 22.84 -22.63
N ASP A 275 7.25 22.32 -23.46
CA ASP A 275 8.19 23.14 -24.23
C ASP A 275 7.47 24.04 -25.24
N LYS A 276 6.40 23.53 -25.85
CA LYS A 276 5.61 24.30 -26.83
C LYS A 276 4.74 25.38 -26.19
N LYS A 277 4.06 25.07 -25.08
CA LYS A 277 2.98 25.91 -24.54
C LYS A 277 3.35 26.65 -23.25
N VAL A 278 4.28 26.12 -22.46
CA VAL A 278 4.64 26.66 -21.14
C VAL A 278 5.99 27.38 -21.17
N ALA A 279 7.01 26.79 -21.80
CA ALA A 279 8.34 27.40 -21.85
C ALA A 279 8.38 28.85 -22.41
N PRO A 280 7.55 29.24 -23.40
CA PRO A 280 7.52 30.62 -23.91
C PRO A 280 7.12 31.68 -22.88
N ALA A 281 6.50 31.31 -21.76
CA ALA A 281 6.15 32.26 -20.69
C ALA A 281 7.36 32.67 -19.84
N CYS A 282 8.45 31.89 -19.85
CA CYS A 282 9.69 32.21 -19.16
C CYS A 282 10.91 31.72 -19.97
N PRO A 283 11.15 32.28 -21.17
CA PRO A 283 12.09 31.73 -22.14
C PRO A 283 13.53 31.70 -21.61
N ASP A 284 13.94 32.69 -20.81
CA ASP A 284 15.28 32.78 -20.23
C ASP A 284 15.62 31.59 -19.31
N GLN A 285 14.61 30.87 -18.80
CA GLN A 285 14.79 29.78 -17.83
C GLN A 285 14.30 28.43 -18.37
N LEU A 286 13.24 28.43 -19.19
CA LEU A 286 12.57 27.21 -19.65
C LEU A 286 12.99 26.76 -21.05
N THR A 287 13.80 27.54 -21.79
CA THR A 287 14.44 27.05 -23.03
C THR A 287 15.37 25.86 -22.74
N ALA A 288 16.00 25.86 -21.56
CA ALA A 288 16.67 24.69 -20.98
C ALA A 288 17.58 23.89 -21.95
N PRO A 289 18.62 24.51 -22.53
CA PRO A 289 19.45 23.85 -23.54
C PRO A 289 20.13 22.57 -23.03
N VAL A 290 20.55 22.51 -21.77
CA VAL A 290 21.22 21.33 -21.20
C VAL A 290 20.21 20.18 -21.03
N LEU A 291 18.99 20.48 -20.55
CA LEU A 291 17.91 19.51 -20.49
C LEU A 291 17.66 18.91 -21.88
N HIS A 292 17.48 19.75 -22.90
CA HIS A 292 17.19 19.28 -24.25
C HIS A 292 18.34 18.51 -24.90
N GLU A 293 19.61 18.89 -24.63
CA GLU A 293 20.77 18.10 -25.06
C GLU A 293 20.71 16.67 -24.50
N VAL A 294 20.36 16.53 -23.23
CA VAL A 294 20.28 15.23 -22.56
C VAL A 294 19.04 14.44 -23.01
N LEU A 295 17.89 15.10 -23.21
CA LEU A 295 16.68 14.46 -23.74
C LEU A 295 16.89 13.93 -25.17
N GLU A 296 17.71 14.63 -25.98
CA GLU A 296 18.01 14.27 -27.37
C GLU A 296 19.19 13.30 -27.52
N ASP A 297 19.84 12.89 -26.44
CA ASP A 297 20.99 11.99 -26.47
C ASP A 297 20.61 10.57 -26.96
N GLU A 298 21.21 10.14 -28.08
CA GLU A 298 20.92 8.86 -28.73
C GLU A 298 21.21 7.65 -27.83
N MET A 299 22.24 7.73 -26.99
CA MET A 299 22.57 6.63 -26.07
C MET A 299 21.47 6.48 -25.03
N ILE A 300 21.03 7.58 -24.43
CA ILE A 300 19.94 7.59 -23.45
C ILE A 300 18.61 7.17 -24.07
N LYS A 301 18.27 7.66 -25.27
CA LYS A 301 17.07 7.25 -26.03
C LYS A 301 17.08 5.76 -26.34
N SER A 302 18.25 5.17 -26.60
CA SER A 302 18.36 3.73 -26.85
C SER A 302 18.06 2.88 -25.60
N LEU A 303 18.17 3.44 -24.39
CA LEU A 303 17.99 2.75 -23.10
C LEU A 303 16.72 3.13 -22.35
N SER A 304 16.01 4.17 -22.79
CA SER A 304 14.78 4.65 -22.15
C SER A 304 13.57 4.58 -23.09
N TYR A 305 12.37 4.55 -22.51
CA TYR A 305 11.12 4.71 -23.25
C TYR A 305 10.67 6.17 -23.32
N GLY A 306 11.06 6.98 -22.34
CA GLY A 306 10.82 8.42 -22.36
C GLY A 306 11.46 9.15 -21.20
N ALA A 307 11.41 10.48 -21.27
CA ALA A 307 12.09 11.36 -20.34
C ALA A 307 11.43 12.74 -20.28
N LYS A 308 11.66 13.45 -19.18
CA LYS A 308 11.19 14.83 -18.98
C LYS A 308 11.98 15.53 -17.87
N GLY A 309 11.90 16.85 -17.81
CA GLY A 309 12.41 17.59 -16.66
C GLY A 309 11.56 17.36 -15.39
N VAL A 310 12.09 17.75 -14.24
CA VAL A 310 11.48 17.51 -12.91
C VAL A 310 11.24 18.84 -12.18
N GLY A 311 10.10 18.92 -11.48
CA GLY A 311 9.76 20.05 -10.61
C GLY A 311 9.44 21.28 -11.44
N SER A 312 10.14 22.39 -11.19
CA SER A 312 9.94 23.63 -11.96
C SER A 312 10.47 23.62 -13.40
N GLN A 313 10.86 22.45 -13.94
CA GLN A 313 11.45 22.30 -15.28
C GLN A 313 12.77 23.06 -15.43
N GLY A 314 13.21 23.42 -16.64
CA GLY A 314 14.50 24.10 -16.84
C GLY A 314 15.72 23.20 -16.66
N ASP A 315 16.92 23.81 -16.69
CA ASP A 315 18.22 23.13 -16.58
C ASP A 315 18.56 22.72 -15.13
N GLY A 316 17.61 22.09 -14.43
CA GLY A 316 17.79 21.61 -13.06
C GLY A 316 17.95 20.10 -12.96
N THR A 317 16.87 19.37 -13.20
CA THR A 317 16.82 17.92 -12.96
C THR A 317 15.99 17.27 -14.05
N VAL A 318 16.43 16.09 -14.48
CA VAL A 318 15.78 15.27 -15.51
C VAL A 318 15.42 13.90 -14.93
N GLN A 319 14.35 13.30 -15.42
CA GLN A 319 13.98 11.92 -15.17
C GLN A 319 13.86 11.12 -16.47
N PHE A 320 14.21 9.85 -16.41
CA PHE A 320 14.10 8.88 -17.51
C PHE A 320 13.33 7.66 -17.02
N LEU A 321 12.49 7.10 -17.88
CA LEU A 321 11.91 5.77 -17.69
C LEU A 321 12.73 4.77 -18.49
N ALA A 322 13.64 4.07 -17.82
CA ALA A 322 14.50 3.04 -18.40
C ALA A 322 13.68 1.82 -18.84
N LYS A 323 14.18 1.08 -19.83
CA LYS A 323 13.49 -0.09 -20.37
C LYS A 323 13.42 -1.25 -19.39
N ASP A 324 14.47 -1.41 -18.59
CA ASP A 324 14.68 -2.48 -17.62
C ASP A 324 15.77 -2.06 -16.61
N GLU A 325 16.04 -2.92 -15.63
CA GLU A 325 17.06 -2.68 -14.59
C GLU A 325 18.48 -2.53 -15.18
N GLU A 326 18.81 -3.28 -16.24
CA GLU A 326 20.13 -3.20 -16.89
C GLU A 326 20.31 -1.85 -17.58
N SER A 327 19.29 -1.39 -18.30
CA SER A 327 19.23 -0.09 -18.95
C SER A 327 19.31 1.05 -17.92
N GLN A 328 18.64 0.91 -16.76
CA GLN A 328 18.72 1.86 -15.65
C GLN A 328 20.17 2.04 -15.18
N LYS A 329 20.89 0.94 -14.94
CA LYS A 329 22.30 0.95 -14.55
C LYS A 329 23.18 1.61 -15.61
N LYS A 330 23.00 1.24 -16.88
CA LYS A 330 23.76 1.81 -18.00
C LYS A 330 23.54 3.31 -18.18
N ILE A 331 22.30 3.80 -18.01
CA ILE A 331 22.01 5.24 -18.05
C ILE A 331 22.78 5.96 -16.93
N ILE A 332 22.76 5.44 -15.71
CA ILE A 332 23.46 6.04 -14.56
C ILE A 332 24.98 6.08 -14.79
N GLU A 333 25.56 4.97 -15.26
CA GLU A 333 26.98 4.89 -15.61
C GLU A 333 27.35 5.88 -16.72
N TYR A 334 26.55 5.95 -17.79
CA TYR A 334 26.76 6.87 -18.90
C TYR A 334 26.67 8.35 -18.47
N LEU A 335 25.65 8.70 -17.69
CA LEU A 335 25.50 10.06 -17.15
C LEU A 335 26.71 10.46 -16.31
N LYS A 336 27.21 9.56 -15.47
CA LYS A 336 28.37 9.81 -14.62
C LYS A 336 29.66 9.95 -15.44
N ASP A 337 29.95 8.97 -16.27
CA ASP A 337 31.28 8.84 -16.91
C ASP A 337 31.43 9.72 -18.16
N VAL A 338 30.32 10.00 -18.86
CA VAL A 338 30.34 10.76 -20.13
C VAL A 338 29.78 12.17 -19.96
N LYS A 339 28.67 12.33 -19.23
CA LYS A 339 28.02 13.65 -19.04
C LYS A 339 28.45 14.37 -17.76
N ASN A 340 29.22 13.72 -16.88
CA ASN A 340 29.59 14.24 -15.57
C ASN A 340 28.36 14.70 -14.75
N MET A 341 27.29 13.90 -14.81
CA MET A 341 26.02 14.11 -14.11
C MET A 341 25.79 12.94 -13.14
N GLU A 342 25.48 13.24 -11.88
CA GLU A 342 25.12 12.19 -10.92
C GLU A 342 23.66 11.77 -11.13
N GLY A 343 23.49 10.50 -11.51
CA GLY A 343 22.19 9.85 -11.62
C GLY A 343 21.91 8.91 -10.45
N PHE A 344 20.64 8.81 -10.05
CA PHE A 344 20.19 7.93 -8.98
C PHE A 344 19.05 7.04 -9.49
N PRO A 345 19.04 5.74 -9.12
CA PRO A 345 17.96 4.84 -9.47
C PRO A 345 16.75 5.07 -8.55
N LEU A 346 15.57 4.94 -9.14
CA LEU A 346 14.30 4.80 -8.45
C LEU A 346 13.53 3.67 -9.10
N THR A 347 13.12 2.67 -8.34
CA THR A 347 12.31 1.58 -8.87
C THR A 347 10.96 1.55 -8.17
N LEU A 348 9.88 1.74 -8.93
CA LEU A 348 8.53 1.47 -8.43
C LEU A 348 8.21 0.01 -8.72
N LYS A 349 8.11 -0.80 -7.68
CA LYS A 349 7.76 -2.22 -7.82
C LYS A 349 6.25 -2.39 -7.71
N PRO A 350 5.68 -3.44 -8.33
CA PRO A 350 4.34 -3.86 -8.01
C PRO A 350 4.23 -4.10 -6.51
N LYS A 351 3.33 -3.38 -5.85
CA LYS A 351 3.05 -3.58 -4.43
C LYS A 351 1.68 -4.23 -4.34
N LYS A 352 1.66 -5.51 -3.96
CA LYS A 352 0.40 -6.18 -3.67
C LYS A 352 -0.24 -5.50 -2.48
N ALA A 353 -1.52 -5.16 -2.61
CA ALA A 353 -2.22 -4.52 -1.51
C ALA A 353 -2.31 -5.48 -0.30
N VAL A 354 -2.44 -6.78 -0.57
CA VAL A 354 -2.48 -7.85 0.43
C VAL A 354 -1.16 -8.61 0.42
N ARG A 355 -0.35 -8.41 1.47
CA ARG A 355 0.97 -9.05 1.63
C ARG A 355 1.09 -9.87 2.90
N LYS A 356 0.05 -9.88 3.73
CA LYS A 356 0.00 -10.58 5.01
C LYS A 356 -1.11 -11.60 5.00
N ALA A 357 -0.89 -12.74 5.64
CA ALA A 357 -1.92 -13.74 5.84
C ALA A 357 -2.08 -14.15 7.30
N ILE A 358 -3.27 -14.62 7.65
CA ILE A 358 -3.62 -15.17 8.96
C ILE A 358 -4.17 -16.59 8.74
N ILE A 359 -3.69 -17.56 9.51
CA ILE A 359 -4.22 -18.92 9.56
C ILE A 359 -4.54 -19.30 11.01
N PRO A 360 -5.81 -19.30 11.42
CA PRO A 360 -6.18 -19.74 12.76
C PRO A 360 -6.17 -21.26 12.89
N VAL A 361 -5.33 -21.79 13.79
CA VAL A 361 -5.14 -23.23 14.04
C VAL A 361 -5.28 -23.62 15.52
N ALA A 362 -5.63 -22.68 16.40
CA ALA A 362 -5.80 -22.88 17.85
C ALA A 362 -7.00 -23.78 18.27
N GLY A 363 -7.79 -24.26 17.31
CA GLY A 363 -8.95 -25.11 17.56
C GLY A 363 -8.58 -26.53 18.01
N PHE A 364 -9.31 -27.06 18.98
CA PHE A 364 -9.09 -28.42 19.51
C PHE A 364 -9.50 -29.55 18.53
N GLY A 365 -10.37 -29.26 17.56
CA GLY A 365 -10.82 -30.26 16.59
C GLY A 365 -11.65 -31.38 17.22
N THR A 366 -12.65 -31.03 18.03
CA THR A 366 -13.52 -31.98 18.75
C THR A 366 -14.24 -32.98 17.83
N ARG A 367 -14.59 -32.56 16.61
CA ARG A 367 -15.28 -33.40 15.61
C ARG A 367 -14.45 -34.59 15.12
N LEU A 368 -13.13 -34.51 15.26
CA LEU A 368 -12.17 -35.53 14.85
C LEU A 368 -11.52 -36.23 16.07
N PHE A 369 -12.03 -35.99 17.27
CA PHE A 369 -11.57 -36.68 18.46
C PHE A 369 -11.93 -38.18 18.37
N PRO A 370 -11.03 -39.12 18.74
CA PRO A 370 -9.78 -38.93 19.49
C PRO A 370 -8.52 -38.69 18.65
N ALA A 371 -8.58 -38.67 17.32
CA ALA A 371 -7.39 -38.51 16.48
C ALA A 371 -6.68 -37.17 16.76
N THR A 372 -7.45 -36.10 16.95
CA THR A 372 -6.94 -34.75 17.26
C THR A 372 -6.26 -34.62 18.61
N LYS A 373 -6.40 -35.61 19.50
CA LYS A 373 -5.62 -35.69 20.74
C LYS A 373 -4.15 -36.01 20.47
N ALA A 374 -3.85 -36.73 19.39
CA ALA A 374 -2.50 -37.17 19.04
C ALA A 374 -1.83 -36.24 18.02
N ILE A 375 -2.56 -35.85 16.97
CA ILE A 375 -2.07 -35.03 15.86
C ILE A 375 -3.11 -33.95 15.59
N LYS A 376 -2.73 -32.67 15.57
CA LYS A 376 -3.69 -31.59 15.23
C LYS A 376 -4.12 -31.71 13.76
N LYS A 377 -5.35 -31.26 13.46
CA LYS A 377 -5.96 -31.39 12.12
C LYS A 377 -5.16 -30.71 11.01
N ASP A 378 -4.51 -29.58 11.30
CA ASP A 378 -3.64 -28.85 10.39
C ASP A 378 -2.35 -29.61 10.03
N PHE A 379 -2.02 -30.65 10.81
CA PHE A 379 -0.93 -31.59 10.52
C PHE A 379 -1.38 -32.89 9.84
N PHE A 380 -2.66 -33.02 9.48
CA PHE A 380 -3.12 -34.22 8.78
C PHE A 380 -2.49 -34.32 7.38
N PRO A 381 -2.00 -35.51 6.99
CA PRO A 381 -1.28 -35.69 5.75
C PRO A 381 -2.23 -35.82 4.55
N ILE A 382 -2.02 -34.99 3.53
CA ILE A 382 -2.70 -35.04 2.23
C ILE A 382 -1.66 -35.26 1.14
N LEU A 383 -1.98 -36.13 0.17
CA LEU A 383 -1.13 -36.31 -1.01
C LEU A 383 -1.35 -35.10 -1.92
N ASP A 384 -0.29 -34.35 -2.18
CA ASP A 384 -0.35 -33.18 -3.07
C ASP A 384 -0.03 -33.59 -4.53
N THR A 385 -0.22 -32.66 -5.45
CA THR A 385 -0.10 -32.86 -6.90
C THR A 385 1.32 -33.09 -7.40
N ASP A 386 2.32 -32.73 -6.60
CA ASP A 386 3.72 -33.11 -6.81
C ASP A 386 4.03 -34.55 -6.36
N GLY A 387 3.03 -35.28 -5.84
CA GLY A 387 3.19 -36.64 -5.34
C GLY A 387 3.79 -36.73 -3.95
N ILE A 388 3.97 -35.60 -3.26
CA ILE A 388 4.49 -35.55 -1.88
C ILE A 388 3.33 -35.55 -0.90
N LEU A 389 3.45 -36.37 0.15
CA LEU A 389 2.50 -36.37 1.26
C LEU A 389 2.86 -35.23 2.22
N LYS A 390 2.00 -34.19 2.27
CA LYS A 390 2.25 -32.96 3.01
C LYS A 390 1.19 -32.74 4.10
N PRO A 391 1.56 -32.18 5.26
CA PRO A 391 0.58 -31.61 6.18
C PRO A 391 -0.27 -30.53 5.52
N VAL A 392 -1.56 -30.47 5.85
CA VAL A 392 -2.49 -29.43 5.37
C VAL A 392 -1.92 -28.01 5.52
N LEU A 393 -1.33 -27.71 6.68
CA LEU A 393 -0.69 -26.41 6.93
C LEU A 393 0.41 -26.10 5.92
N LEU A 394 1.22 -27.09 5.54
CA LEU A 394 2.33 -26.88 4.62
C LEU A 394 1.85 -26.57 3.20
N ILE A 395 0.78 -27.25 2.76
CA ILE A 395 0.14 -26.95 1.46
C ILE A 395 -0.33 -25.48 1.44
N LEU A 396 -0.99 -25.02 2.50
CA LEU A 396 -1.42 -23.62 2.61
C LEU A 396 -0.25 -22.64 2.59
N LEU A 397 0.83 -22.92 3.32
CA LEU A 397 2.01 -22.06 3.36
C LEU A 397 2.72 -21.96 2.00
N GLU A 398 2.79 -23.05 1.25
CA GLU A 398 3.34 -23.04 -0.11
C GLU A 398 2.48 -22.21 -1.05
N GLN A 399 1.14 -22.38 -1.02
CA GLN A 399 0.22 -21.58 -1.83
C GLN A 399 0.27 -20.08 -1.48
N LEU A 400 0.47 -19.74 -0.20
CA LEU A 400 0.68 -18.36 0.23
C LEU A 400 1.96 -17.76 -0.35
N VAL A 401 3.06 -18.52 -0.39
CA VAL A 401 4.31 -18.06 -1.01
C VAL A 401 4.18 -17.90 -2.52
N GLU A 402 3.47 -18.81 -3.19
CA GLU A 402 3.15 -18.66 -4.62
C GLU A 402 2.30 -17.41 -4.90
N ALA A 403 1.47 -16.99 -3.94
CA ALA A 403 0.71 -15.74 -4.01
C ALA A 403 1.52 -14.50 -3.55
N ASP A 404 2.84 -14.62 -3.39
CA ASP A 404 3.77 -13.60 -2.88
C ASP A 404 3.38 -13.00 -1.52
N ILE A 405 2.81 -13.80 -0.61
CA ILE A 405 2.58 -13.37 0.78
C ILE A 405 3.91 -13.31 1.54
N GLU A 406 4.18 -12.15 2.14
CA GLU A 406 5.43 -11.83 2.83
C GLU A 406 5.42 -12.32 4.28
N ASP A 407 4.36 -11.96 5.01
CA ASP A 407 4.23 -12.21 6.45
C ASP A 407 3.03 -13.12 6.72
N ILE A 408 3.24 -14.18 7.52
CA ILE A 408 2.20 -15.16 7.83
C ILE A 408 2.03 -15.23 9.35
N CYS A 409 0.80 -15.03 9.82
CA CYS A 409 0.44 -15.19 11.21
C CYS A 409 -0.28 -16.52 11.44
N LEU A 410 0.25 -17.37 12.32
CA LEU A 410 -0.45 -18.56 12.79
C LEU A 410 -1.04 -18.28 14.17
N VAL A 411 -2.36 -18.41 14.30
CA VAL A 411 -3.03 -18.27 15.60
C VAL A 411 -3.09 -19.63 16.27
N ILE A 412 -2.31 -19.81 17.34
CA ILE A 412 -2.12 -21.09 18.04
C ILE A 412 -2.55 -20.99 19.51
N GLY A 413 -2.82 -22.15 20.13
CA GLY A 413 -2.83 -22.24 21.59
C GLY A 413 -1.41 -22.05 22.14
N GLU A 414 -1.27 -21.43 23.32
CA GLU A 414 0.04 -21.19 23.94
C GLU A 414 0.77 -22.51 24.23
N GLU A 415 0.03 -23.55 24.60
CA GLU A 415 0.52 -24.91 24.84
C GLU A 415 1.00 -25.64 23.58
N GLU A 416 0.62 -25.14 22.39
CA GLU A 416 0.84 -25.84 21.11
C GLU A 416 2.15 -25.41 20.45
N ARG A 417 2.76 -24.30 20.89
CA ARG A 417 3.99 -23.75 20.30
C ARG A 417 5.11 -24.79 20.09
N PRO A 418 5.43 -25.68 21.06
CA PRO A 418 6.51 -26.65 20.87
C PRO A 418 6.31 -27.57 19.66
N LEU A 419 5.06 -27.87 19.30
CA LEU A 419 4.73 -28.69 18.12
C LEU A 419 5.12 -27.97 16.82
N TYR A 420 4.75 -26.69 16.70
CA TYR A 420 5.07 -25.87 15.53
C TYR A 420 6.57 -25.59 15.44
N ASP A 421 7.21 -25.22 16.55
CA ASP A 421 8.66 -24.99 16.62
C ASP A 421 9.44 -26.25 16.20
N MET A 422 8.99 -27.44 16.62
CA MET A 422 9.60 -28.70 16.21
C MET A 422 9.43 -28.98 14.71
N PHE A 423 8.25 -28.70 14.14
CA PHE A 423 7.98 -28.94 12.71
C PHE A 423 8.83 -28.04 11.80
N PHE A 424 9.01 -26.78 12.17
CA PHE A 424 9.82 -25.81 11.41
C PHE A 424 11.31 -25.83 11.77
N ALA A 425 11.75 -26.74 12.65
CA ALA A 425 13.15 -26.86 13.03
C ALA A 425 14.01 -27.48 11.92
N ARG A 426 15.31 -27.17 11.94
CA ARG A 426 16.29 -27.88 11.12
C ARG A 426 16.37 -29.33 11.57
N LEU A 427 16.42 -30.25 10.60
CA LEU A 427 16.80 -31.63 10.85
C LEU A 427 18.21 -31.70 11.44
N SER A 428 18.45 -32.72 12.28
CA SER A 428 19.80 -33.04 12.72
C SER A 428 20.70 -33.37 11.52
N SER A 429 22.00 -33.08 11.61
CA SER A 429 22.95 -33.35 10.52
C SER A 429 22.89 -34.80 10.04
N GLU A 430 22.76 -35.74 10.98
CA GLU A 430 22.64 -37.18 10.66
C GLU A 430 21.40 -37.50 9.80
N ASN A 431 20.25 -36.89 10.09
CA ASN A 431 19.03 -37.11 9.30
C ASN A 431 19.06 -36.33 7.99
N TYR A 432 19.63 -35.12 7.99
CA TYR A 432 19.79 -34.30 6.80
C TYR A 432 20.70 -34.96 5.76
N ASP A 433 21.81 -35.57 6.19
CA ASP A 433 22.76 -36.22 5.29
C ASP A 433 22.18 -37.48 4.60
N LYS A 434 21.16 -38.10 5.20
CA LYS A 434 20.42 -39.25 4.64
C LYS A 434 19.40 -38.83 3.57
N LEU A 435 19.10 -37.54 3.42
CA LEU A 435 18.17 -37.05 2.41
C LEU A 435 18.80 -37.02 1.02
N SER A 436 17.99 -37.27 -0.02
CA SER A 436 18.35 -36.95 -1.40
C SER A 436 18.53 -35.44 -1.57
N ASP A 437 19.23 -35.01 -2.61
CA ASP A 437 19.47 -33.57 -2.86
C ASP A 437 18.16 -32.79 -3.05
N GLU A 438 17.17 -33.39 -3.71
CA GLU A 438 15.81 -32.84 -3.82
C GLU A 438 15.15 -32.61 -2.45
N LYS A 439 15.23 -33.59 -1.55
CA LYS A 439 14.68 -33.46 -0.19
C LYS A 439 15.45 -32.45 0.67
N LYS A 440 16.76 -32.31 0.44
CA LYS A 440 17.58 -31.25 1.06
C LYS A 440 17.15 -29.86 0.58
N GLN A 441 16.86 -29.70 -0.71
CA GLN A 441 16.31 -28.44 -1.25
C GLN A 441 14.94 -28.13 -0.63
N TYR A 442 14.07 -29.12 -0.52
CA TYR A 442 12.77 -28.96 0.15
C TYR A 442 12.91 -28.59 1.64
N GLN A 443 13.87 -29.18 2.36
CA GLN A 443 14.18 -28.76 3.73
C GLN A 443 14.63 -27.29 3.81
N ASN A 444 15.37 -26.79 2.81
CA ASN A 444 15.76 -25.38 2.77
C ASN A 444 14.55 -24.47 2.50
N LEU A 445 13.59 -24.91 1.67
CA LEU A 445 12.31 -24.23 1.47
C LEU A 445 11.53 -24.12 2.79
N LEU A 446 11.41 -25.22 3.55
CA LEU A 446 10.78 -25.21 4.89
C LEU A 446 11.41 -24.19 5.84
N MET A 447 12.74 -24.08 5.84
CA MET A 447 13.45 -23.08 6.64
C MET A 447 13.16 -21.64 6.18
N SER A 448 12.99 -21.42 4.87
CA SER A 448 12.63 -20.11 4.34
C SER A 448 11.20 -19.71 4.72
N LEU A 449 10.28 -20.68 4.76
CA LEU A 449 8.89 -20.49 5.21
C LEU A 449 8.85 -20.12 6.69
N ALA A 450 9.64 -20.80 7.52
CA ALA A 450 9.72 -20.52 8.96
C ALA A 450 10.05 -19.05 9.28
N ASN A 451 10.89 -18.41 8.45
CA ASN A 451 11.27 -17.00 8.63
C ASN A 451 10.12 -16.01 8.36
N ARG A 452 9.04 -16.45 7.70
CA ARG A 452 7.84 -15.64 7.41
C ARG A 452 6.76 -15.79 8.47
N ILE A 453 6.91 -16.75 9.40
CA ILE A 453 5.85 -17.13 10.34
C ILE A 453 6.00 -16.36 11.66
N THR A 454 4.90 -15.76 12.09
CA THR A 454 4.73 -15.15 13.41
C THR A 454 3.60 -15.86 14.16
N TYR A 455 3.85 -16.26 15.40
CA TYR A 455 2.82 -16.85 16.25
C TYR A 455 2.06 -15.79 17.04
N VAL A 456 0.74 -15.88 17.01
CA VAL A 456 -0.17 -15.13 17.87
C VAL A 456 -0.95 -16.13 18.73
N TYR A 457 -1.11 -15.83 20.02
CA TYR A 457 -1.70 -16.76 20.96
C TYR A 457 -3.16 -16.47 21.23
N GLN A 458 -4.02 -17.48 21.06
CA GLN A 458 -5.38 -17.44 21.58
C GLN A 458 -5.41 -18.09 22.97
N LYS A 459 -5.25 -17.28 24.03
CA LYS A 459 -5.25 -17.76 25.42
C LYS A 459 -6.60 -18.30 25.88
N GLU A 460 -7.68 -17.67 25.41
CA GLU A 460 -9.05 -18.06 25.74
C GLU A 460 -9.82 -18.37 24.44
N ARG A 461 -10.36 -19.59 24.34
CA ARG A 461 -11.11 -20.06 23.17
C ARG A 461 -12.55 -19.51 23.16
N LYS A 462 -12.70 -18.20 22.93
CA LYS A 462 -13.99 -17.49 22.87
C LYS A 462 -14.65 -17.48 21.48
N GLY A 463 -14.27 -18.41 20.61
CA GLY A 463 -14.78 -18.48 19.23
C GLY A 463 -13.81 -18.00 18.16
N PHE A 464 -14.24 -18.12 16.90
CA PHE A 464 -13.42 -17.86 15.72
C PHE A 464 -13.10 -16.36 15.53
N GLY A 465 -14.08 -15.48 15.71
CA GLY A 465 -13.85 -14.03 15.65
C GLY A 465 -12.86 -13.55 16.70
N HIS A 466 -12.87 -14.14 17.91
CA HIS A 466 -11.86 -13.85 18.93
C HIS A 466 -10.45 -14.28 18.53
N ALA A 467 -10.30 -15.41 17.82
CA ALA A 467 -9.00 -15.88 17.32
C ALA A 467 -8.45 -14.90 16.29
N VAL A 468 -9.27 -14.48 15.33
CA VAL A 468 -8.90 -13.50 14.30
C VAL A 468 -8.52 -12.16 14.95
N TYR A 469 -9.28 -11.69 15.93
CA TYR A 469 -9.00 -10.43 16.62
C TYR A 469 -7.61 -10.37 17.29
N GLN A 470 -7.07 -11.51 17.75
CA GLN A 470 -5.73 -11.53 18.34
C GLN A 470 -4.63 -11.05 17.37
N CYS A 471 -4.90 -11.10 16.05
CA CYS A 471 -3.97 -10.70 15.02
C CYS A 471 -3.99 -9.19 14.72
N ARG A 472 -4.82 -8.37 15.39
CA ARG A 472 -4.95 -6.94 15.07
C ARG A 472 -3.60 -6.23 14.98
N ASP A 473 -2.74 -6.40 15.98
CA ASP A 473 -1.42 -5.78 16.01
C ASP A 473 -0.51 -6.28 14.88
N PHE A 474 -0.63 -7.55 14.50
CA PHE A 474 0.10 -8.13 13.37
C PHE A 474 -0.32 -7.49 12.04
N THR A 475 -1.62 -7.22 11.87
CA THR A 475 -2.13 -6.59 10.64
C THR A 475 -1.56 -5.19 10.43
N ASN A 476 -1.36 -4.42 11.49
CA ASN A 476 -0.89 -3.02 11.44
C ASN A 476 -1.74 -2.16 10.48
N ASP A 477 -3.08 -2.33 10.56
CA ASP A 477 -4.08 -1.68 9.73
C ASP A 477 -3.94 -1.91 8.21
N GLU A 478 -3.14 -2.89 7.80
CA GLU A 478 -3.05 -3.34 6.41
C GLU A 478 -4.08 -4.44 6.13
N PRO A 479 -4.58 -4.56 4.89
CA PRO A 479 -5.49 -5.65 4.55
C PRO A 479 -4.76 -7.00 4.58
N VAL A 480 -5.46 -8.02 5.08
CA VAL A 480 -4.88 -9.35 5.32
C VAL A 480 -5.72 -10.45 4.70
N LEU A 481 -5.06 -11.47 4.14
CA LEU A 481 -5.69 -12.69 3.68
C LEU A 481 -5.91 -13.64 4.86
N LEU A 482 -7.15 -13.90 5.24
CA LEU A 482 -7.49 -14.93 6.23
C LEU A 482 -7.80 -16.24 5.51
N LEU A 483 -7.16 -17.33 5.95
CA LEU A 483 -7.42 -18.69 5.48
C LEU A 483 -7.87 -19.58 6.64
N LEU A 484 -8.84 -20.46 6.39
CA LEU A 484 -9.19 -21.53 7.33
C LEU A 484 -8.08 -22.60 7.36
N GLY A 485 -7.56 -22.90 8.56
CA GLY A 485 -6.44 -23.85 8.74
C GLY A 485 -6.80 -25.33 8.55
N ASP A 486 -8.06 -25.65 8.27
CA ASP A 486 -8.59 -26.97 7.97
C ASP A 486 -9.18 -27.09 6.56
N MET A 487 -8.90 -26.11 5.69
CA MET A 487 -9.25 -26.17 4.29
C MET A 487 -8.01 -26.05 3.41
N ILE A 488 -8.02 -26.73 2.27
CA ILE A 488 -7.03 -26.56 1.18
C ILE A 488 -7.75 -26.31 -0.13
N TYR A 489 -7.07 -25.70 -1.08
CA TYR A 489 -7.71 -25.15 -2.28
C TYR A 489 -7.04 -25.64 -3.55
N ARG A 490 -7.85 -25.88 -4.59
CA ARG A 490 -7.37 -26.23 -5.93
C ARG A 490 -7.98 -25.28 -6.94
N SER A 491 -7.13 -24.69 -7.78
CA SER A 491 -7.59 -23.80 -8.85
C SER A 491 -7.87 -24.60 -10.12
N ASN A 492 -8.90 -24.23 -10.86
CA ASN A 492 -9.12 -24.76 -12.22
C ASN A 492 -8.32 -23.98 -13.28
N THR A 493 -7.60 -22.93 -12.87
CA THR A 493 -6.81 -22.06 -13.74
C THR A 493 -5.32 -22.15 -13.41
N SER A 494 -4.47 -21.53 -14.23
CA SER A 494 -3.03 -21.43 -13.95
C SER A 494 -2.69 -20.57 -12.72
N GLN A 495 -3.65 -19.80 -12.23
CA GLN A 495 -3.49 -18.90 -11.09
C GLN A 495 -4.07 -19.55 -9.84
N ASN A 496 -3.34 -19.59 -8.72
CA ASN A 496 -3.85 -20.19 -7.49
C ASN A 496 -5.06 -19.40 -6.93
N CYS A 497 -5.90 -20.06 -6.12
CA CYS A 497 -7.15 -19.45 -5.61
C CYS A 497 -6.93 -18.16 -4.82
N MET A 498 -5.85 -18.11 -4.03
CA MET A 498 -5.51 -16.95 -3.21
C MET A 498 -5.17 -15.73 -4.09
N GLN A 499 -4.42 -15.93 -5.16
CA GLN A 499 -4.06 -14.87 -6.10
C GLN A 499 -5.29 -14.36 -6.84
N GLN A 500 -6.25 -15.22 -7.21
CA GLN A 500 -7.51 -14.77 -7.83
C GLN A 500 -8.26 -13.80 -6.90
N MET A 501 -8.26 -14.10 -5.59
CA MET A 501 -8.91 -13.27 -4.58
C MET A 501 -8.16 -11.95 -4.35
N ILE A 502 -6.83 -11.98 -4.26
CA ILE A 502 -5.99 -10.78 -4.12
C ILE A 502 -6.20 -9.84 -5.32
N ASP A 503 -6.19 -10.37 -6.53
CA ASP A 503 -6.40 -9.56 -7.75
C ASP A 503 -7.79 -8.92 -7.75
N ALA A 504 -8.82 -9.65 -7.32
CA ALA A 504 -10.18 -9.13 -7.20
C ALA A 504 -10.25 -7.98 -6.18
N TYR A 505 -9.59 -8.13 -5.03
CA TYR A 505 -9.48 -7.08 -4.01
C TYR A 505 -8.73 -5.84 -4.52
N GLU A 506 -7.62 -6.03 -5.22
CA GLU A 506 -6.85 -4.91 -5.79
C GLU A 506 -7.66 -4.06 -6.78
N ASN A 507 -8.65 -4.68 -7.43
CA ASN A 507 -9.53 -3.99 -8.37
C ASN A 507 -10.68 -3.22 -7.69
N CYS A 508 -11.30 -3.80 -6.64
CA CYS A 508 -12.48 -3.19 -6.00
C CYS A 508 -12.16 -2.40 -4.72
N GLY A 509 -11.07 -2.72 -4.03
CA GLY A 509 -10.64 -2.06 -2.78
C GLY A 509 -11.55 -2.26 -1.58
N LEU A 510 -12.50 -3.21 -1.64
CA LEU A 510 -13.45 -3.51 -0.57
C LEU A 510 -13.10 -4.83 0.13
N PRO A 511 -13.39 -4.97 1.44
CA PRO A 511 -13.25 -6.26 2.10
C PRO A 511 -14.05 -7.33 1.34
N MET A 512 -13.58 -8.57 1.37
CA MET A 512 -14.20 -9.62 0.57
C MET A 512 -14.15 -11.01 1.16
N ILE A 513 -15.12 -11.83 0.73
CA ILE A 513 -15.31 -13.22 1.13
C ILE A 513 -15.31 -14.07 -0.13
N SER A 514 -14.48 -15.10 -0.18
CA SER A 514 -14.55 -16.10 -1.26
C SER A 514 -15.79 -16.97 -1.06
N MET A 515 -16.48 -17.31 -2.16
CA MET A 515 -17.72 -18.08 -2.11
C MET A 515 -17.80 -19.15 -3.18
N HIS A 516 -18.61 -20.16 -2.90
CA HIS A 516 -18.99 -21.23 -3.81
C HIS A 516 -20.46 -21.57 -3.62
N THR A 517 -21.04 -22.27 -4.60
CA THR A 517 -22.43 -22.73 -4.53
C THR A 517 -22.56 -23.96 -3.64
N VAL A 518 -23.62 -24.00 -2.85
CA VAL A 518 -24.01 -25.17 -2.03
C VAL A 518 -25.48 -25.52 -2.24
N ASP A 519 -25.82 -26.77 -1.92
CA ASP A 519 -27.22 -27.20 -1.95
C ASP A 519 -28.02 -26.54 -0.80
N PRO A 520 -29.34 -26.30 -0.99
CA PRO A 520 -30.18 -25.65 0.02
C PRO A 520 -30.15 -26.34 1.38
N GLU A 521 -29.97 -27.66 1.40
CA GLU A 521 -29.92 -28.47 2.62
C GLU A 521 -28.61 -28.29 3.40
N GLU A 522 -27.55 -27.80 2.76
CA GLU A 522 -26.23 -27.61 3.36
C GLU A 522 -26.04 -26.24 4.02
N VAL A 523 -26.97 -25.30 3.80
CA VAL A 523 -26.88 -23.91 4.30
C VAL A 523 -26.69 -23.81 5.81
N VAL A 524 -27.19 -24.80 6.55
CA VAL A 524 -27.08 -24.89 8.02
C VAL A 524 -25.65 -25.09 8.52
N HIS A 525 -24.70 -25.40 7.63
CA HIS A 525 -23.31 -25.66 7.96
C HIS A 525 -22.40 -24.45 7.77
N TYR A 526 -22.82 -23.45 6.99
CA TYR A 526 -21.96 -22.37 6.52
C TYR A 526 -22.53 -20.98 6.81
N GLY A 527 -21.66 -19.97 6.75
CA GLY A 527 -22.11 -18.60 6.50
C GLY A 527 -22.61 -18.50 5.06
N ILE A 528 -23.81 -17.93 4.86
CA ILE A 528 -24.45 -17.78 3.55
C ILE A 528 -24.55 -16.30 3.18
N MET A 529 -24.18 -16.00 1.94
CA MET A 529 -24.14 -14.65 1.38
C MET A 529 -25.37 -14.39 0.50
N HIS A 530 -25.90 -13.17 0.59
CA HIS A 530 -26.93 -12.64 -0.29
C HIS A 530 -26.51 -11.27 -0.82
N GLY A 531 -26.87 -10.96 -2.07
CA GLY A 531 -26.48 -9.72 -2.72
C GLY A 531 -26.82 -9.66 -4.21
N GLN A 532 -26.17 -8.72 -4.90
CA GLN A 532 -26.39 -8.46 -6.33
C GLN A 532 -25.10 -8.57 -7.14
N TRP A 533 -25.17 -9.15 -8.33
CA TRP A 533 -24.02 -9.29 -9.21
C TRP A 533 -23.57 -7.94 -9.76
N GLU A 534 -22.30 -7.60 -9.57
CA GLU A 534 -21.68 -6.37 -10.08
C GLU A 534 -21.16 -6.55 -11.52
N ASN A 535 -20.94 -7.80 -11.95
CA ASN A 535 -20.32 -8.11 -13.24
C ASN A 535 -21.11 -9.15 -14.05
N ASN A 536 -20.99 -9.05 -15.37
CA ASN A 536 -21.70 -9.92 -16.31
C ASN A 536 -21.26 -11.38 -16.22
N ASP A 537 -20.04 -11.65 -15.77
CA ASP A 537 -19.48 -12.98 -15.55
C ASP A 537 -19.87 -13.59 -14.19
N GLN A 538 -20.65 -12.89 -13.36
CA GLN A 538 -21.17 -13.39 -12.08
C GLN A 538 -20.08 -13.96 -11.17
N ARG A 539 -18.97 -13.21 -11.05
CA ARG A 539 -17.87 -13.53 -10.14
C ARG A 539 -17.80 -12.59 -8.95
N LEU A 540 -18.33 -11.38 -9.06
CA LEU A 540 -18.34 -10.36 -8.00
C LEU A 540 -19.78 -10.09 -7.58
N LEU A 541 -20.12 -10.47 -6.36
CA LEU A 541 -21.42 -10.22 -5.75
C LEU A 541 -21.26 -9.12 -4.70
N LYS A 542 -21.87 -7.96 -4.92
CA LYS A 542 -21.97 -6.95 -3.87
C LYS A 542 -22.91 -7.47 -2.78
N LEU A 543 -22.39 -7.60 -1.57
CA LEU A 543 -23.12 -8.23 -0.47
C LEU A 543 -24.09 -7.25 0.17
N ASP A 544 -25.34 -7.71 0.30
CA ASP A 544 -26.41 -7.02 1.03
C ASP A 544 -26.63 -7.65 2.42
N GLN A 545 -26.30 -8.93 2.58
CA GLN A 545 -26.45 -9.65 3.85
C GLN A 545 -25.50 -10.84 3.94
N ILE A 546 -25.02 -11.12 5.15
CA ILE A 546 -24.30 -12.35 5.50
C ILE A 546 -24.98 -12.99 6.70
N SER A 547 -25.36 -14.26 6.61
CA SER A 547 -26.04 -14.99 7.69
C SER A 547 -25.22 -16.20 8.13
N GLU A 548 -24.92 -16.31 9.42
CA GLU A 548 -24.23 -17.48 9.99
C GLU A 548 -25.19 -18.65 10.17
N LYS A 549 -24.94 -19.79 9.50
CA LYS A 549 -25.68 -21.05 9.66
C LYS A 549 -27.21 -20.87 9.71
N PRO A 550 -27.82 -20.23 8.69
CA PRO A 550 -29.26 -20.03 8.66
C PRO A 550 -30.01 -21.36 8.61
N THR A 551 -31.26 -21.36 9.07
CA THR A 551 -32.17 -22.48 8.79
C THR A 551 -32.50 -22.55 7.30
N VAL A 552 -32.78 -23.76 6.78
CA VAL A 552 -33.12 -23.98 5.37
C VAL A 552 -34.29 -23.11 4.92
N ASP A 553 -35.35 -23.01 5.73
CA ASP A 553 -36.54 -22.21 5.41
C ASP A 553 -36.20 -20.72 5.29
N TYR A 554 -35.40 -20.20 6.23
CA TYR A 554 -34.94 -18.82 6.18
C TYR A 554 -34.06 -18.54 4.95
N ALA A 555 -33.16 -19.47 4.61
CA ALA A 555 -32.31 -19.32 3.42
C ALA A 555 -33.16 -19.26 2.14
N ARG A 556 -34.14 -20.16 1.99
CA ARG A 556 -35.06 -20.19 0.84
C ARG A 556 -35.86 -18.90 0.68
N GLU A 557 -36.28 -18.31 1.79
CA GLU A 557 -37.10 -17.10 1.76
C GLU A 557 -36.27 -15.82 1.52
N TYR A 558 -35.05 -15.74 2.05
CA TYR A 558 -34.30 -14.48 2.14
C TYR A 558 -32.91 -14.48 1.50
N LEU A 559 -32.29 -15.63 1.26
CA LEU A 559 -30.87 -15.73 0.90
C LEU A 559 -30.62 -16.33 -0.49
N ASN A 560 -31.67 -16.59 -1.28
CA ASN A 560 -31.49 -17.02 -2.67
C ASN A 560 -30.81 -15.92 -3.51
N VAL A 561 -29.86 -16.32 -4.34
CA VAL A 561 -29.21 -15.45 -5.33
C VAL A 561 -29.26 -16.16 -6.68
N PRO A 562 -30.11 -15.72 -7.63
CA PRO A 562 -30.17 -16.33 -8.95
C PRO A 562 -28.84 -16.23 -9.70
N SER A 563 -28.52 -17.28 -10.46
CA SER A 563 -27.38 -17.33 -11.38
C SER A 563 -27.89 -17.51 -12.81
N LYS A 564 -27.01 -17.47 -13.81
CA LYS A 564 -27.40 -17.78 -15.19
C LYS A 564 -27.94 -19.20 -15.38
N ASP A 565 -27.49 -20.13 -14.54
CA ASP A 565 -27.70 -21.56 -14.72
C ASP A 565 -28.76 -22.15 -13.77
N SER A 566 -29.19 -21.39 -12.76
CA SER A 566 -30.24 -21.82 -11.81
C SER A 566 -30.98 -20.63 -11.20
N ASP A 567 -32.29 -20.78 -11.02
CA ASP A 567 -33.16 -19.81 -10.33
C ASP A 567 -33.04 -19.89 -8.81
N GLU A 568 -32.53 -21.01 -8.27
CA GLU A 568 -32.29 -21.24 -6.85
C GLU A 568 -30.81 -21.56 -6.62
N ASN A 569 -30.06 -20.63 -6.03
CA ASN A 569 -28.68 -20.88 -5.59
C ASN A 569 -28.39 -20.20 -4.26
N TYR A 570 -27.51 -20.83 -3.49
CA TYR A 570 -26.99 -20.31 -2.25
C TYR A 570 -25.47 -20.27 -2.33
N TYR A 571 -24.90 -19.15 -1.93
CA TYR A 571 -23.46 -18.95 -1.93
C TYR A 571 -22.95 -19.06 -0.51
N ALA A 572 -22.13 -20.09 -0.25
CA ALA A 572 -21.48 -20.34 1.03
C ALA A 572 -20.01 -19.94 0.98
N VAL A 573 -19.44 -19.71 2.15
CA VAL A 573 -18.04 -19.32 2.27
C VAL A 573 -17.11 -20.41 1.76
N PHE A 574 -16.18 -20.05 0.88
CA PHE A 574 -15.19 -20.95 0.29
C PHE A 574 -13.97 -21.16 1.18
N GLY A 575 -13.78 -20.33 2.22
CA GLY A 575 -12.74 -20.50 3.25
C GLY A 575 -11.62 -19.46 3.23
N GLN A 576 -11.68 -18.50 2.29
CA GLN A 576 -10.72 -17.40 2.18
C GLN A 576 -11.43 -16.05 2.34
N TYR A 577 -10.79 -15.10 3.01
CA TYR A 577 -11.31 -13.75 3.26
C TYR A 577 -10.19 -12.73 3.07
N ILE A 578 -10.50 -11.54 2.57
CA ILE A 578 -9.62 -10.38 2.67
C ILE A 578 -10.26 -9.42 3.66
N LEU A 579 -9.60 -9.27 4.81
CA LEU A 579 -10.07 -8.46 5.93
C LEU A 579 -9.36 -7.12 5.95
N THR A 580 -10.12 -6.05 6.17
CA THR A 580 -9.60 -4.69 6.37
C THR A 580 -9.63 -4.31 7.85
N SER A 581 -9.04 -3.17 8.22
CA SER A 581 -8.99 -2.69 9.61
C SER A 581 -10.37 -2.53 10.23
N GLU A 582 -11.38 -2.17 9.44
CA GLU A 582 -12.77 -2.02 9.89
C GLU A 582 -13.33 -3.33 10.48
N VAL A 583 -12.97 -4.49 9.92
CA VAL A 583 -13.38 -5.79 10.47
C VAL A 583 -12.83 -5.96 11.89
N PHE A 584 -11.58 -5.58 12.12
CA PHE A 584 -10.96 -5.65 13.44
C PHE A 584 -11.58 -4.66 14.43
N ASP A 585 -12.00 -3.48 13.97
CA ASP A 585 -12.73 -2.52 14.79
C ASP A 585 -14.10 -3.06 15.23
N HIS A 586 -14.82 -3.75 14.34
CA HIS A 586 -16.08 -4.42 14.69
C HIS A 586 -15.85 -5.59 15.65
N LEU A 587 -14.83 -6.40 15.43
CA LEU A 587 -14.44 -7.46 16.37
C LEU A 587 -14.12 -6.89 17.76
N GLU A 588 -13.38 -5.77 17.84
CA GLU A 588 -13.12 -5.10 19.11
C GLU A 588 -14.41 -4.66 19.81
N LYS A 589 -15.32 -4.01 19.07
CA LYS A 589 -16.62 -3.56 19.60
C LYS A 589 -17.43 -4.75 20.11
N ASN A 590 -17.50 -5.85 19.36
CA ASN A 590 -18.24 -7.05 19.72
C ASN A 590 -17.66 -7.70 20.99
N ILE A 591 -16.34 -7.75 21.11
CA ILE A 591 -15.64 -8.26 22.31
C ILE A 591 -15.91 -7.36 23.52
N LYS A 592 -15.76 -6.04 23.39
CA LYS A 592 -15.99 -5.09 24.50
C LYS A 592 -17.43 -5.12 25.01
N ASN A 593 -18.39 -5.31 24.11
CA ASN A 593 -19.81 -5.35 24.44
C ASN A 593 -20.32 -6.75 24.80
N ASN A 594 -19.45 -7.77 24.78
CA ASN A 594 -19.82 -9.17 24.98
C ASN A 594 -20.98 -9.62 24.07
N LEU A 595 -20.94 -9.20 22.80
CA LEU A 595 -21.91 -9.62 21.78
C LEU A 595 -21.56 -11.03 21.32
N LEU A 596 -22.31 -12.01 21.82
CA LEU A 596 -22.10 -13.43 21.54
C LEU A 596 -23.22 -13.98 20.67
N GLU A 597 -22.85 -14.77 19.67
CA GLU A 597 -23.77 -15.56 18.87
C GLU A 597 -23.37 -17.04 18.99
N ASN A 598 -24.32 -17.89 19.38
CA ASN A 598 -24.06 -19.28 19.77
C ASN A 598 -22.99 -19.43 20.88
N ASN A 599 -22.96 -18.52 21.86
CA ASN A 599 -21.99 -18.43 22.95
C ASN A 599 -20.53 -18.14 22.53
N GLU A 600 -20.32 -17.65 21.31
CA GLU A 600 -19.00 -17.36 20.76
C GLU A 600 -18.96 -15.95 20.14
N ILE A 601 -17.77 -15.36 20.10
CA ILE A 601 -17.48 -14.18 19.27
C ILE A 601 -17.34 -14.66 17.82
N GLN A 602 -18.35 -14.38 16.99
CA GLN A 602 -18.38 -14.79 15.59
C GLN A 602 -17.70 -13.77 14.68
N LEU A 603 -16.98 -14.27 13.68
CA LEU A 603 -16.43 -13.41 12.62
C LEU A 603 -17.56 -12.90 11.72
N THR A 604 -18.56 -13.73 11.42
CA THR A 604 -19.68 -13.42 10.54
C THR A 604 -20.45 -12.18 10.99
N THR A 605 -20.70 -12.03 12.29
CA THR A 605 -21.33 -10.83 12.85
C THR A 605 -20.50 -9.57 12.58
N ALA A 606 -19.18 -9.63 12.72
CA ALA A 606 -18.31 -8.48 12.43
C ALA A 606 -18.27 -8.18 10.94
N LEU A 607 -18.23 -9.20 10.07
CA LEU A 607 -18.25 -9.05 8.63
C LEU A 607 -19.54 -8.37 8.14
N ASP A 608 -20.71 -8.78 8.65
CA ASP A 608 -21.99 -8.18 8.26
C ASP A 608 -22.11 -6.72 8.73
N GLN A 609 -21.56 -6.40 9.91
CA GLN A 609 -21.46 -5.01 10.38
C GLN A 609 -20.52 -4.17 9.49
N THR A 610 -19.34 -4.69 9.13
CA THR A 610 -18.42 -4.01 8.20
C THR A 610 -19.06 -3.78 6.84
N ARG A 611 -19.77 -4.80 6.31
CA ARG A 611 -20.53 -4.69 5.06
C ARG A 611 -21.55 -3.56 5.13
N ALA A 612 -22.28 -3.42 6.25
CA ALA A 612 -23.25 -2.35 6.42
C ALA A 612 -22.61 -0.95 6.45
N ASP A 613 -21.41 -0.83 7.00
CA ASP A 613 -20.72 0.46 7.18
C ASP A 613 -19.98 0.92 5.92
N ILE A 614 -19.23 0.04 5.25
CA ILE A 614 -18.35 0.41 4.12
C ILE A 614 -18.58 -0.41 2.83
N GLY A 615 -19.48 -1.40 2.86
CA GLY A 615 -19.67 -2.35 1.77
C GLY A 615 -18.71 -3.55 1.83
N MET A 616 -19.10 -4.64 1.17
CA MET A 616 -18.30 -5.87 1.09
C MET A 616 -18.66 -6.63 -0.20
N VAL A 617 -17.71 -7.42 -0.70
CA VAL A 617 -17.87 -8.19 -1.94
C VAL A 617 -17.70 -9.69 -1.69
N GLY A 618 -18.63 -10.50 -2.19
CA GLY A 618 -18.47 -11.93 -2.36
C GLY A 618 -17.77 -12.22 -3.69
N PHE A 619 -16.79 -13.12 -3.69
CA PHE A 619 -16.02 -13.46 -4.89
C PHE A 619 -16.07 -14.97 -5.20
N VAL A 620 -16.57 -15.32 -6.39
CA VAL A 620 -16.58 -16.72 -6.85
C VAL A 620 -15.18 -17.10 -7.34
N ILE A 621 -14.56 -18.01 -6.60
CA ILE A 621 -13.26 -18.59 -6.95
C ILE A 621 -13.47 -19.61 -8.07
N ASP A 622 -12.63 -19.55 -9.11
CA ASP A 622 -12.58 -20.61 -10.10
C ASP A 622 -11.67 -21.74 -9.60
N GLY A 623 -12.27 -22.60 -8.77
CA GLY A 623 -11.57 -23.65 -8.07
C GLY A 623 -12.49 -24.42 -7.12
N LYS A 624 -11.87 -25.32 -6.36
CA LYS A 624 -12.52 -26.16 -5.34
C LYS A 624 -11.83 -25.97 -3.99
N SER A 625 -12.60 -26.02 -2.92
CA SER A 625 -12.11 -26.12 -1.55
C SER A 625 -12.32 -27.54 -1.04
N TYR A 626 -11.43 -27.99 -0.17
CA TYR A 626 -11.45 -29.32 0.42
C TYR A 626 -11.31 -29.19 1.92
N ASP A 627 -12.24 -29.81 2.66
CA ASP A 627 -12.31 -29.75 4.13
C ASP A 627 -11.63 -30.99 4.74
N VAL A 628 -10.80 -30.78 5.76
CA VAL A 628 -10.17 -31.83 6.57
C VAL A 628 -10.66 -31.87 8.02
N GLY A 629 -11.60 -30.99 8.38
CA GLY A 629 -12.18 -30.79 9.71
C GLY A 629 -13.33 -31.72 10.07
N LEU A 630 -13.87 -32.48 9.09
CA LEU A 630 -14.89 -33.51 9.29
C LEU A 630 -14.38 -34.89 8.84
N PRO A 631 -14.76 -36.00 9.52
CA PRO A 631 -14.28 -37.33 9.15
C PRO A 631 -14.58 -37.74 7.71
N GLU A 632 -15.81 -37.52 7.24
CA GLU A 632 -16.25 -37.91 5.89
C GLU A 632 -15.59 -37.04 4.81
N GLU A 633 -15.50 -35.73 5.05
CA GLU A 633 -14.81 -34.80 4.15
C GLU A 633 -13.31 -35.09 4.08
N TYR A 634 -12.67 -35.41 5.20
CA TYR A 634 -11.26 -35.79 5.20
C TYR A 634 -11.00 -37.04 4.32
N VAL A 635 -11.87 -38.05 4.36
CA VAL A 635 -11.77 -39.22 3.47
C VAL A 635 -11.93 -38.83 2.00
N LYS A 636 -12.90 -37.97 1.69
CA LYS A 636 -13.10 -37.45 0.33
C LYS A 636 -11.86 -36.68 -0.14
N THR A 637 -11.35 -35.76 0.68
CA THR A 637 -10.16 -34.96 0.41
C THR A 637 -8.94 -35.83 0.13
N VAL A 638 -8.63 -36.80 1.00
CA VAL A 638 -7.52 -37.75 0.79
C VAL A 638 -7.65 -38.52 -0.53
N SER A 639 -8.88 -38.82 -0.96
CA SER A 639 -9.12 -39.62 -2.17
C SER A 639 -9.09 -38.84 -3.49
N SER A 640 -9.27 -37.52 -3.45
CA SER A 640 -9.54 -36.68 -4.63
C SER A 640 -8.57 -35.52 -4.83
N TYR A 641 -8.01 -34.93 -3.77
CA TYR A 641 -7.24 -33.68 -3.86
C TYR A 641 -6.07 -33.72 -4.86
N ASN A 642 -5.37 -34.86 -4.99
CA ASN A 642 -4.23 -34.98 -5.91
C ASN A 642 -4.61 -35.27 -7.37
N LYS A 643 -5.89 -35.56 -7.65
CA LYS A 643 -6.40 -35.94 -8.97
C LYS A 643 -7.12 -34.80 -9.68
N ASP A 644 -7.62 -33.84 -8.91
CA ASP A 644 -8.18 -32.58 -9.36
C ASP A 644 -7.06 -31.53 -9.56
#